data_AF-A0A7V5DEQ3-F1
#
_entry.id   AF-A0A7V5DEQ3-F1
#
_cell.length_a   1.000
_cell.length_b   1.000
_cell.length_c   1.000
_cell.angle_alpha   90.00
_cell.angle_beta   90.00
_cell.angle_gamma   90.00
#
_symmetry.space_group_name_H-M   'P 1'
#
loop_
_entity.id
_entity.type
_entity.pdbx_description
1 polymer ?
#
loop_
_entity_poly.entity_id
_entity_poly.type
_entity_poly.pdbx_seq_one_letter_code
_entity_poly.pdbx_strand_id
1 'polypeptide(L)'
;MSDPQSLHIFLSFDPKDNATAQDLQRQLKLAFDPKRHNLVFWNKNGLPPEEYRAKAKAFLEKSHLFVAVLSMNYEDTPDVRWEAATAVEIQRHRPTLQILTVPARAVAVPALLAPFQSALPASETIENHELARDRQLLRAAEAARAVLAAAPRSNILPEAKIDLPLAIEDSRERLLAQTDRINHAPLLTLLKHLIENVKTKRVVLDVEEKFKLLREQTRLSQISVAELADKAKPIEIELQHLIRDLPEADLVKNWKQVFIRDYFQFTDGIRAAATVPPFFVPVDEIAIPETLNLPVGPREQESLEQIGLLSFEQKSDFRRSLLLAKDALAVKNYTQAYTYCDHVRTKIDPQSAQLYEYLLITFMQKETPARILQEAANGNDRMLQYVLLYAGRYQDYQRDGKCPSSTGPHNLAIASESLSDAALKLYHQFPNDAVLHTGKHAESVPDNRRTLRVILDNTLKICRLVYPSEELLEAAVVESCGGGKHHWLKRVDVVGGHFQFIPDGHFDLLGEIQELLDLLQGMEANQLGKIVKQGDLLREDLYFSLFAKRQALAWQIAEDTRRRRPFTDQRASVIRFVQSCLLGANMFGDPDDQGRGQSFYRMALEYLLPGLLVSPDPAANLSLRWFDLDEKGEVCAHPDCKSYTFDVQAIVEKIVQDQSGRAGWLQVQPNIKESVYLNFVADVEADYEEVKNGLQWSDFRRWKDETARTQIISCLRRWVIAWRAYPERGAVFLQKCLRELTGDGLMLWLQHTPDTLATHPDSLAFGYNAQAELKMIHDTLHATDTPASLETSESALRQTIADNLFGKSILPAYEKIKTGDERQRPACARLLREALSNYRLHPDTRYLDLVWRELTEELKFCWIDITKAGKAKAFTVTNGFDPEAVLRELNETHPRLYNLLEARERIADRRHANQIEYYFKEISEFRYENRRPEREIAIEIIRNIKGIYLYYPKQEYLELPLRELNGNGRIRWNALLFGLFPITENHYENKYFDFEYKWERAEIRRLLDQQYVEMQRVLKEVGAM
;
A
#
# COMPACT_ATOMS: atom_id res chain seq x y z
N MET A 1 35.24 -3.04 33.86
CA MET A 1 34.89 -3.62 32.54
C MET A 1 33.44 -4.01 32.62
N SER A 2 32.56 -3.43 31.81
CA SER A 2 31.13 -3.78 31.78
C SER A 2 30.97 -5.16 31.13
N ASP A 3 30.19 -6.05 31.73
CA ASP A 3 29.85 -7.34 31.12
C ASP A 3 29.21 -7.13 29.73
N PRO A 4 29.51 -7.99 28.73
CA PRO A 4 28.97 -7.86 27.38
C PRO A 4 27.44 -8.01 27.40
N GLN A 5 26.74 -7.11 26.71
CA GLN A 5 25.29 -7.11 26.66
C GLN A 5 24.79 -8.34 25.89
N SER A 6 23.91 -9.14 26.51
CA SER A 6 23.35 -10.33 25.87
C SER A 6 22.25 -9.98 24.89
N LEU A 7 22.46 -10.29 23.60
CA LEU A 7 21.49 -10.08 22.52
C LEU A 7 20.87 -11.43 22.12
N HIS A 8 19.57 -11.55 22.36
CA HIS A 8 18.78 -12.71 21.99
C HIS A 8 18.24 -12.56 20.55
N ILE A 9 18.56 -13.50 19.66
CA ILE A 9 18.15 -13.51 18.26
C ILE A 9 17.32 -14.77 17.98
N PHE A 10 16.12 -14.59 17.44
CA PHE A 10 15.25 -15.67 17.01
C PHE A 10 15.32 -15.79 15.48
N LEU A 11 15.79 -16.93 14.96
CA LEU A 11 15.80 -17.23 13.53
C LEU A 11 14.62 -18.15 13.22
N SER A 12 13.66 -17.66 12.45
CA SER A 12 12.50 -18.42 11.95
C SER A 12 12.74 -18.77 10.48
N PHE A 13 12.64 -20.06 10.14
CA PHE A 13 12.93 -20.58 8.81
C PHE A 13 12.22 -21.93 8.56
N ASP A 14 11.99 -22.26 7.30
CA ASP A 14 11.53 -23.58 6.84
C ASP A 14 12.65 -24.62 7.00
N PRO A 15 12.38 -25.87 7.41
CA PRO A 15 13.40 -26.90 7.58
C PRO A 15 14.34 -27.09 6.37
N LYS A 16 13.86 -26.85 5.13
CA LYS A 16 14.67 -26.96 3.91
C LYS A 16 15.74 -25.86 3.81
N ASP A 17 15.59 -24.76 4.53
CA ASP A 17 16.51 -23.60 4.51
C ASP A 17 17.46 -23.55 5.71
N ASN A 18 17.55 -24.65 6.48
CA ASN A 18 18.40 -24.75 7.67
C ASN A 18 19.88 -24.40 7.40
N ALA A 19 20.42 -24.79 6.24
CA ALA A 19 21.80 -24.45 5.87
C ALA A 19 22.01 -22.94 5.72
N THR A 20 21.07 -22.25 5.07
CA THR A 20 21.11 -20.79 4.87
C THR A 20 20.89 -20.04 6.19
N ALA A 21 20.02 -20.54 7.07
CA ALA A 21 19.87 -19.99 8.41
C ALA A 21 21.14 -20.14 9.28
N GLN A 22 21.84 -21.28 9.19
CA GLN A 22 23.11 -21.50 9.91
C GLN A 22 24.23 -20.59 9.40
N ASP A 23 24.33 -20.38 8.09
CA ASP A 23 25.33 -19.48 7.51
C ASP A 23 25.04 -18.01 7.88
N LEU A 24 23.78 -17.60 7.89
CA LEU A 24 23.38 -16.29 8.41
C LEU A 24 23.71 -16.16 9.91
N GLN A 25 23.48 -17.20 10.71
CA GLN A 25 23.85 -17.23 12.13
C GLN A 25 25.36 -17.02 12.33
N ARG A 26 26.20 -17.65 11.49
CA ARG A 26 27.66 -17.46 11.52
C ARG A 26 28.04 -16.03 11.16
N GLN A 27 27.45 -15.47 10.12
CA GLN A 27 27.74 -14.10 9.69
C GLN A 27 27.27 -13.06 10.72
N LEU A 28 26.14 -13.29 11.38
CA LEU A 28 25.73 -12.47 12.53
C LEU A 28 26.76 -12.55 13.67
N LYS A 29 27.30 -13.72 14.01
CA LYS A 29 28.38 -13.82 15.01
C LYS A 29 29.66 -13.07 14.63
N LEU A 30 29.96 -12.97 13.33
CA LEU A 30 31.12 -12.22 12.83
C LEU A 30 30.86 -10.70 12.80
N ALA A 31 29.63 -10.27 12.50
CA ALA A 31 29.27 -8.86 12.37
C ALA A 31 29.19 -8.11 13.71
N PHE A 32 28.99 -8.81 14.82
CA PHE A 32 28.94 -8.25 16.17
C PHE A 32 30.24 -8.52 16.93
N ASP A 33 30.82 -7.47 17.53
CA ASP A 33 32.04 -7.60 18.34
C ASP A 33 31.78 -8.46 19.59
N PRO A 34 32.43 -9.63 19.74
CA PRO A 34 32.23 -10.53 20.87
C PRO A 34 32.70 -9.93 22.21
N LYS A 35 33.50 -8.85 22.20
CA LYS A 35 33.87 -8.12 23.42
C LYS A 35 32.75 -7.20 23.92
N ARG A 36 31.78 -6.85 23.07
CA ARG A 36 30.68 -5.94 23.40
C ARG A 36 29.33 -6.64 23.54
N HIS A 37 29.08 -7.69 22.75
CA HIS A 37 27.79 -8.38 22.73
C HIS A 37 27.95 -9.90 22.83
N ASN A 38 27.09 -10.53 23.64
CA ASN A 38 26.96 -11.99 23.70
C ASN A 38 25.70 -12.41 22.92
N LEU A 39 25.84 -13.02 21.75
CA LEU A 39 24.70 -13.43 20.92
C LEU A 39 24.14 -14.80 21.34
N VAL A 40 22.88 -14.82 21.74
CA VAL A 40 22.14 -16.04 22.11
C VAL A 40 21.08 -16.32 21.04
N PHE A 41 21.09 -17.51 20.44
CA PHE A 41 20.16 -17.88 19.38
C PHE A 41 19.12 -18.89 19.85
N TRP A 42 17.89 -18.79 19.34
CA TRP A 42 16.88 -19.84 19.49
C TRP A 42 17.32 -21.11 18.75
N ASN A 43 17.08 -22.28 19.36
CA ASN A 43 17.34 -23.58 18.74
C ASN A 43 16.03 -24.37 18.62
N LYS A 44 15.67 -24.77 17.40
CA LYS A 44 14.51 -25.63 17.13
C LYS A 44 14.80 -27.04 17.65
N ASN A 45 14.43 -27.31 18.89
CA ASN A 45 14.48 -28.64 19.48
C ASN A 45 13.30 -29.49 18.97
N GLY A 46 13.50 -30.79 18.75
CA GLY A 46 12.44 -31.75 18.36
C GLY A 46 11.45 -32.06 19.49
N LEU A 47 10.80 -31.03 20.02
CA LEU A 47 9.81 -31.09 21.09
C LEU A 47 8.39 -31.27 20.52
N PRO A 48 7.43 -31.78 21.32
CA PRO A 48 6.02 -31.74 20.96
C PRO A 48 5.53 -30.31 20.69
N PRO A 49 4.56 -30.08 19.79
CA PRO A 49 4.15 -28.74 19.34
C PRO A 49 3.74 -27.78 20.47
N GLU A 50 3.05 -28.25 21.51
CA GLU A 50 2.62 -27.40 22.64
C GLU A 50 3.79 -26.95 23.52
N GLU A 51 4.72 -27.86 23.83
CA GLU A 51 5.95 -27.52 24.57
C GLU A 51 6.90 -26.66 23.75
N TYR A 52 6.94 -26.88 22.43
CA TYR A 52 7.70 -26.06 21.51
C TYR A 52 7.23 -24.61 21.57
N ARG A 53 5.92 -24.37 21.38
CA ARG A 53 5.33 -23.01 21.40
C ARG A 53 5.53 -22.32 22.73
N ALA A 54 5.38 -23.03 23.85
CA ALA A 54 5.63 -22.45 25.18
C ALA A 54 7.07 -21.94 25.34
N LYS A 55 8.07 -22.74 24.95
CA LYS A 55 9.49 -22.35 25.06
C LYS A 55 9.89 -21.30 24.02
N ALA A 56 9.37 -21.40 22.80
CA ALA A 56 9.60 -20.43 21.74
C ALA A 56 9.03 -19.05 22.12
N LYS A 57 7.82 -19.01 22.71
CA LYS A 57 7.21 -17.76 23.22
C LYS A 57 8.08 -17.13 24.31
N ALA A 58 8.51 -17.92 25.31
CA ALA A 58 9.38 -17.43 26.38
C ALA A 58 10.72 -16.89 25.87
N PHE A 59 11.25 -17.43 24.76
CA PHE A 59 12.46 -16.89 24.12
C PHE A 59 12.16 -15.63 23.30
N LEU A 60 11.05 -15.59 22.55
CA LEU A 60 10.61 -14.40 21.81
C LEU A 60 10.37 -13.21 22.75
N GLU A 61 9.79 -13.45 23.93
CA GLU A 61 9.60 -12.44 24.96
C GLU A 61 10.92 -11.82 25.45
N LYS A 62 12.04 -12.53 25.32
CA LYS A 62 13.41 -12.06 25.65
C LYS A 62 14.21 -11.60 24.42
N SER A 63 13.71 -11.87 23.22
CA SER A 63 14.39 -11.57 21.95
C SER A 63 14.52 -10.06 21.68
N HIS A 64 15.61 -9.69 21.03
CA HIS A 64 15.91 -8.34 20.55
C HIS A 64 15.74 -8.25 19.03
N LEU A 65 15.97 -9.37 18.33
CA LEU A 65 15.78 -9.46 16.89
C LEU A 65 15.08 -10.79 16.56
N PHE A 66 14.01 -10.70 15.78
CA PHE A 66 13.39 -11.82 15.09
C PHE A 66 13.73 -11.71 13.61
N VAL A 67 14.28 -12.77 13.04
CA VAL A 67 14.66 -12.84 11.63
C VAL A 67 13.84 -13.93 10.95
N ALA A 68 13.01 -13.54 9.99
CA ALA A 68 12.28 -14.46 9.14
C ALA A 68 13.08 -14.72 7.86
N VAL A 69 13.62 -15.93 7.70
CA VAL A 69 14.33 -16.35 6.49
C VAL A 69 13.30 -16.86 5.49
N LEU A 70 12.99 -16.05 4.49
CA LEU A 70 11.88 -16.28 3.58
C LEU A 70 12.28 -17.16 2.39
N SER A 71 11.45 -18.15 2.09
CA SER A 71 11.47 -18.97 0.88
C SER A 71 10.03 -19.33 0.48
N MET A 72 9.85 -19.92 -0.70
CA MET A 72 8.50 -20.27 -1.23
C MET A 72 7.64 -21.10 -0.27
N ASN A 73 8.24 -21.85 0.65
CA ASN A 73 7.52 -22.74 1.58
C ASN A 73 7.46 -22.20 3.01
N TYR A 74 7.85 -20.94 3.25
CA TYR A 74 7.99 -20.38 4.60
C TYR A 74 6.70 -20.54 5.45
N GLU A 75 5.53 -20.32 4.85
CA GLU A 75 4.25 -20.44 5.55
C GLU A 75 3.66 -21.87 5.57
N ASP A 76 4.27 -22.85 4.88
CA ASP A 76 3.75 -24.22 4.82
C ASP A 76 3.76 -24.88 6.20
N THR A 77 4.77 -24.56 7.02
CA THR A 77 4.90 -25.09 8.38
C THR A 77 4.03 -24.31 9.36
N PRO A 78 3.09 -24.95 10.10
CA PRO A 78 2.18 -24.25 11.02
C PRO A 78 2.91 -23.54 12.17
N ASP A 79 4.06 -24.04 12.60
CA ASP A 79 4.84 -23.42 13.67
C ASP A 79 5.57 -22.15 13.21
N VAL A 80 5.98 -22.06 11.93
CA VAL A 80 6.59 -20.85 11.37
C VAL A 80 5.56 -19.73 11.25
N ARG A 81 4.33 -20.04 10.83
CA ARG A 81 3.21 -19.10 10.85
C ARG A 81 2.92 -18.59 12.27
N TRP A 82 2.91 -19.49 13.25
CA TRP A 82 2.69 -19.12 14.65
C TRP A 82 3.85 -18.27 15.22
N GLU A 83 5.11 -18.59 14.89
CA GLU A 83 6.29 -17.82 15.30
C GLU A 83 6.21 -16.38 14.78
N ALA A 84 5.91 -16.20 13.49
CA ALA A 84 5.78 -14.88 12.88
C ALA A 84 4.63 -14.08 13.52
N ALA A 85 3.46 -14.69 13.72
CA ALA A 85 2.31 -14.07 14.38
C ALA A 85 2.67 -13.62 15.82
N THR A 86 3.29 -14.50 16.59
CA THR A 86 3.67 -14.24 17.98
C THR A 86 4.76 -13.18 18.08
N ALA A 87 5.74 -13.18 17.17
CA ALA A 87 6.78 -12.16 17.14
C ALA A 87 6.19 -10.77 16.83
N VAL A 88 5.25 -10.69 15.89
CA VAL A 88 4.53 -9.44 15.57
C VAL A 88 3.70 -8.96 16.76
N GLU A 89 3.01 -9.86 17.45
CA GLU A 89 2.25 -9.54 18.66
C GLU A 89 3.16 -9.00 19.78
N ILE A 90 4.25 -9.71 20.09
CA ILE A 90 5.21 -9.30 21.11
C ILE A 90 5.86 -7.96 20.74
N GLN A 91 6.18 -7.74 19.47
CA GLN A 91 6.80 -6.49 19.00
C GLN A 91 5.90 -5.26 19.21
N ARG A 92 4.56 -5.43 19.17
CA ARG A 92 3.60 -4.36 19.50
C ARG A 92 3.78 -3.90 20.95
N HIS A 93 3.95 -4.83 21.88
CA HIS A 93 4.10 -4.54 23.30
C HIS A 93 5.55 -4.25 23.73
N ARG A 94 6.53 -4.79 23.01
CA ARG A 94 7.96 -4.70 23.31
C ARG A 94 8.74 -4.05 22.15
N PRO A 95 8.94 -2.72 22.16
CA PRO A 95 9.67 -1.98 21.11
C PRO A 95 11.11 -2.44 20.87
N THR A 96 11.74 -3.04 21.87
CA THR A 96 13.12 -3.51 21.74
C THR A 96 13.23 -4.74 20.85
N LEU A 97 12.14 -5.49 20.64
CA LEU A 97 12.11 -6.58 19.66
C LEU A 97 11.96 -5.96 18.27
N GLN A 98 12.91 -6.20 17.38
CA GLN A 98 12.81 -5.83 15.98
C GLN A 98 12.55 -7.05 15.12
N ILE A 99 11.88 -6.83 13.99
CA ILE A 99 11.56 -7.88 13.01
C ILE A 99 12.27 -7.53 11.71
N LEU A 100 13.00 -8.50 11.16
CA LEU A 100 13.71 -8.40 9.90
C LEU A 100 13.33 -9.59 9.03
N THR A 101 12.93 -9.34 7.79
CA THR A 101 12.79 -10.40 6.80
C THR A 101 14.09 -10.53 6.02
N VAL A 102 14.48 -11.75 5.68
CA VAL A 102 15.70 -12.03 4.92
C VAL A 102 15.32 -12.99 3.82
N PRO A 103 15.22 -12.54 2.56
CA PRO A 103 14.86 -13.42 1.47
C PRO A 103 16.01 -14.38 1.19
N ALA A 104 15.82 -15.66 1.53
CA ALA A 104 16.74 -16.71 1.12
C ALA A 104 16.59 -16.94 -0.38
N ARG A 105 15.35 -17.03 -0.89
CA ARG A 105 14.99 -17.18 -2.31
C ARG A 105 13.90 -16.18 -2.69
N ALA A 106 13.71 -15.96 -3.99
CA ALA A 106 12.66 -15.05 -4.48
C ALA A 106 11.29 -15.55 -4.04
N VAL A 107 10.61 -14.76 -3.19
CA VAL A 107 9.27 -15.05 -2.68
C VAL A 107 8.59 -13.76 -2.24
N ALA A 108 7.27 -13.69 -2.39
CA ALA A 108 6.47 -12.62 -1.80
C ALA A 108 6.60 -12.66 -0.27
N VAL A 109 6.78 -11.49 0.36
CA VAL A 109 6.79 -11.38 1.81
C VAL A 109 5.37 -11.65 2.33
N PRO A 110 5.19 -12.55 3.32
CA PRO A 110 3.88 -12.78 3.92
C PRO A 110 3.23 -11.47 4.38
N ALA A 111 1.91 -11.31 4.18
CA ALA A 111 1.21 -10.05 4.48
C ALA A 111 1.41 -9.56 5.93
N LEU A 112 1.55 -10.50 6.87
CA LEU A 112 1.86 -10.22 8.27
C LEU A 112 3.25 -9.58 8.46
N LEU A 113 4.22 -10.00 7.65
CA LEU A 113 5.62 -9.56 7.71
C LEU A 113 5.93 -8.42 6.72
N ALA A 114 5.03 -8.14 5.77
CA ALA A 114 5.17 -7.08 4.76
C ALA A 114 5.44 -5.67 5.35
N PRO A 115 4.91 -5.29 6.52
CA PRO A 115 5.24 -3.99 7.14
C PRO A 115 6.68 -3.89 7.65
N PHE A 116 7.43 -5.00 7.73
CA PHE A 116 8.78 -5.02 8.28
C PHE A 116 9.83 -5.13 7.19
N GLN A 117 11.00 -4.55 7.46
CA GLN A 117 12.04 -4.40 6.45
C GLN A 117 12.59 -5.76 5.98
N SER A 118 12.85 -5.86 4.67
CA SER A 118 13.72 -6.88 4.09
C SER A 118 15.19 -6.45 4.17
N ALA A 119 16.05 -7.36 4.64
CA ALA A 119 17.49 -7.13 4.79
C ALA A 119 18.20 -6.89 3.45
N LEU A 120 17.60 -7.39 2.37
CA LEU A 120 18.07 -7.25 1.00
C LEU A 120 17.00 -6.53 0.16
N PRO A 121 17.40 -5.74 -0.87
CA PRO A 121 16.47 -5.16 -1.84
C PRO A 121 15.53 -6.20 -2.46
N ALA A 122 14.36 -5.76 -2.97
CA ALA A 122 13.35 -6.67 -3.53
C ALA A 122 13.88 -7.58 -4.65
N SER A 123 14.89 -7.12 -5.40
CA SER A 123 15.57 -7.88 -6.46
C SER A 123 16.71 -8.78 -5.98
N GLU A 124 17.06 -8.78 -4.69
CA GLU A 124 18.20 -9.51 -4.13
C GLU A 124 17.78 -10.55 -3.08
N THR A 125 18.32 -11.77 -3.19
CA THR A 125 18.11 -12.87 -2.23
C THR A 125 19.44 -13.53 -1.85
N ILE A 126 19.60 -14.14 -0.67
CA ILE A 126 20.89 -14.77 -0.26
C ILE A 126 21.34 -15.85 -1.24
N GLU A 127 20.38 -16.60 -1.73
CA GLU A 127 20.59 -17.52 -2.82
C GLU A 127 20.26 -16.73 -4.09
N ASN A 128 21.03 -15.71 -4.48
CA ASN A 128 20.95 -15.08 -5.82
C ASN A 128 22.27 -15.28 -6.61
N HIS A 129 22.24 -15.70 -7.90
CA HIS A 129 23.43 -16.36 -8.51
C HIS A 129 24.44 -15.32 -9.03
N GLU A 130 24.00 -14.07 -9.21
CA GLU A 130 24.81 -12.94 -9.71
C GLU A 130 25.68 -12.34 -8.61
N LEU A 131 25.32 -12.54 -7.35
CA LEU A 131 26.03 -11.99 -6.20
C LEU A 131 26.56 -13.13 -5.34
N ALA A 132 27.81 -13.00 -4.89
CA ALA A 132 28.41 -13.98 -4.00
C ALA A 132 27.57 -14.11 -2.71
N ARG A 133 27.14 -15.33 -2.40
CA ARG A 133 26.33 -15.67 -1.22
C ARG A 133 26.88 -15.07 0.07
N ASP A 134 28.19 -15.09 0.25
CA ASP A 134 28.86 -14.52 1.44
C ASP A 134 28.68 -13.00 1.55
N ARG A 135 28.70 -12.28 0.41
CA ARG A 135 28.48 -10.83 0.37
C ARG A 135 27.04 -10.48 0.74
N GLN A 136 26.08 -11.30 0.31
CA GLN A 136 24.67 -11.11 0.63
C GLN A 136 24.37 -11.44 2.10
N LEU A 137 24.96 -12.52 2.63
CA LEU A 137 24.88 -12.83 4.06
C LEU A 137 25.54 -11.74 4.92
N LEU A 138 26.67 -11.18 4.47
CA LEU A 138 27.31 -10.05 5.15
C LEU A 138 26.40 -8.81 5.16
N ARG A 139 25.81 -8.43 4.02
CA ARG A 139 24.85 -7.32 3.94
C ARG A 139 23.62 -7.57 4.80
N ALA A 140 23.11 -8.80 4.82
CA ALA A 140 21.99 -9.18 5.69
C ALA A 140 22.36 -9.05 7.17
N ALA A 141 23.58 -9.43 7.56
CA ALA A 141 24.09 -9.27 8.92
C ALA A 141 24.33 -7.78 9.28
N GLU A 142 24.83 -6.96 8.34
CA GLU A 142 24.97 -5.51 8.51
C GLU A 142 23.60 -4.82 8.65
N ALA A 143 22.61 -5.25 7.86
CA ALA A 143 21.24 -4.79 7.97
C ALA A 143 20.64 -5.14 9.33
N ALA A 144 20.84 -6.38 9.81
CA ALA A 144 20.43 -6.81 11.16
C ALA A 144 21.10 -5.98 12.26
N ARG A 145 22.39 -5.66 12.11
CA ARG A 145 23.11 -4.75 13.03
C ARG A 145 22.51 -3.35 13.03
N ALA A 146 22.19 -2.81 11.87
CA ALA A 146 21.57 -1.51 11.75
C ALA A 146 20.14 -1.49 12.34
N VAL A 147 19.35 -2.55 12.13
CA VAL A 147 18.03 -2.73 12.77
C VAL A 147 18.14 -2.72 14.29
N LEU A 148 19.08 -3.50 14.84
CA LEU A 148 19.30 -3.57 16.28
C LEU A 148 19.80 -2.26 16.87
N ALA A 149 20.67 -1.53 16.16
CA ALA A 149 21.12 -0.21 16.57
C ALA A 149 19.99 0.85 16.53
N ALA A 150 19.04 0.70 15.62
CA ALA A 150 17.88 1.57 15.49
C ALA A 150 16.72 1.22 16.43
N ALA A 151 16.81 0.10 17.17
CA ALA A 151 15.74 -0.37 18.04
C ALA A 151 15.41 0.67 19.13
N PRO A 152 14.17 1.16 19.20
CA PRO A 152 13.78 2.13 20.21
C PRO A 152 13.67 1.45 21.58
N ARG A 153 14.03 2.19 22.64
CA ARG A 153 13.90 1.71 24.02
C ARG A 153 12.45 1.74 24.52
N SER A 154 11.62 2.61 23.94
CA SER A 154 10.19 2.79 24.25
C SER A 154 9.38 2.97 22.96
N ASN A 155 8.07 2.69 23.03
CA ASN A 155 7.15 2.96 21.92
C ASN A 155 6.82 4.46 21.82
N ILE A 156 7.10 5.22 22.86
CA ILE A 156 6.89 6.66 22.91
C ILE A 156 7.79 7.32 21.85
N LEU A 157 7.16 8.10 20.98
CA LEU A 157 7.86 8.96 20.04
C LEU A 157 8.40 10.18 20.80
N PRO A 158 9.67 10.59 20.60
CA PRO A 158 10.14 11.89 21.08
C PRO A 158 9.19 13.02 20.68
N GLU A 159 9.20 14.12 21.43
CA GLU A 159 8.42 15.30 21.06
C GLU A 159 8.91 15.87 19.72
N ALA A 160 7.97 16.15 18.82
CA ALA A 160 8.27 16.76 17.53
C ALA A 160 8.80 18.18 17.74
N LYS A 161 9.87 18.53 17.03
CA LYS A 161 10.37 19.91 17.02
C LYS A 161 9.52 20.73 16.05
N ILE A 162 8.60 21.51 16.58
CA ILE A 162 7.70 22.36 15.82
C ILE A 162 8.29 23.76 15.70
N ASP A 163 8.38 24.31 14.48
CA ASP A 163 8.83 25.67 14.24
C ASP A 163 7.76 26.43 13.45
N LEU A 164 7.12 27.42 14.08
CA LEU A 164 6.08 28.22 13.45
C LEU A 164 6.66 29.54 12.94
N PRO A 165 6.17 30.08 11.80
CA PRO A 165 6.58 31.39 11.28
C PRO A 165 5.93 32.54 12.08
N LEU A 166 6.14 32.55 13.40
CA LEU A 166 5.63 33.57 14.31
C LEU A 166 6.52 34.81 14.30
N ALA A 167 5.91 35.97 14.10
CA ALA A 167 6.47 37.28 14.43
C ALA A 167 6.16 37.65 15.90
N ILE A 168 6.86 38.66 16.44
CA ILE A 168 6.59 39.13 17.80
C ILE A 168 5.20 39.78 17.89
N GLU A 169 4.79 40.47 16.83
CA GLU A 169 3.46 41.07 16.66
C GLU A 169 2.36 40.02 16.83
N ASP A 170 2.52 38.84 16.22
CA ASP A 170 1.57 37.73 16.28
C ASP A 170 1.37 37.22 17.72
N SER A 171 2.45 37.20 18.50
CA SER A 171 2.38 36.86 19.91
C SER A 171 1.74 37.96 20.75
N ARG A 172 2.02 39.24 20.44
CA ARG A 172 1.39 40.36 21.15
C ARG A 172 -0.13 40.37 20.95
N GLU A 173 -0.61 40.19 19.72
CA GLU A 173 -2.06 40.14 19.43
C GLU A 173 -2.76 39.02 20.22
N ARG A 174 -2.16 37.82 20.23
CA ARG A 174 -2.67 36.67 20.98
C ARG A 174 -2.64 36.87 22.50
N LEU A 175 -1.61 37.53 23.02
CA LEU A 175 -1.49 37.87 24.45
C LEU A 175 -2.50 38.96 24.85
N LEU A 176 -2.74 39.94 23.98
CA LEU A 176 -3.72 41.01 24.21
C LEU A 176 -5.14 40.47 24.30
N ALA A 177 -5.50 39.50 23.45
CA ALA A 177 -6.80 38.81 23.51
C ALA A 177 -7.03 38.04 24.84
N GLN A 178 -6.00 37.86 25.67
CA GLN A 178 -6.15 37.24 27.00
C GLN A 178 -6.27 38.27 28.14
N THR A 179 -6.12 39.57 27.87
CA THR A 179 -6.06 40.60 28.93
C THR A 179 -7.43 40.90 29.55
N ASP A 180 -8.52 40.73 28.79
CA ASP A 180 -9.88 41.07 29.23
C ASP A 180 -10.61 39.90 29.94
N ARG A 181 -9.89 38.79 30.20
CA ARG A 181 -10.43 37.60 30.87
C ARG A 181 -10.53 37.81 32.37
N ILE A 182 -11.52 37.25 33.07
CA ILE A 182 -11.62 37.40 34.54
C ILE A 182 -10.45 36.67 35.22
N ASN A 183 -9.99 35.57 34.65
CA ASN A 183 -8.84 34.83 35.12
C ASN A 183 -7.54 35.17 34.37
N HIS A 184 -6.77 36.10 34.93
CA HIS A 184 -5.49 36.54 34.36
C HIS A 184 -4.32 35.59 34.68
N ALA A 185 -4.51 34.58 35.53
CA ALA A 185 -3.43 33.71 36.00
C ALA A 185 -2.70 32.94 34.88
N PRO A 186 -3.38 32.40 33.85
CA PRO A 186 -2.71 31.75 32.71
C PRO A 186 -1.81 32.72 31.94
N LEU A 187 -2.32 33.91 31.60
CA LEU A 187 -1.58 34.96 30.89
C LEU A 187 -0.34 35.40 31.66
N LEU A 188 -0.48 35.71 32.94
CA LEU A 188 0.66 36.13 33.79
C LEU A 188 1.71 35.02 33.93
N THR A 189 1.29 33.76 33.96
CA THR A 189 2.21 32.62 34.00
C THR A 189 2.99 32.51 32.69
N LEU A 190 2.30 32.64 31.55
CA LEU A 190 2.92 32.66 30.22
C LEU A 190 3.93 33.80 30.08
N LEU A 191 3.58 35.02 30.47
CA LEU A 191 4.49 36.18 30.46
C LEU A 191 5.73 35.97 31.34
N LYS A 192 5.59 35.35 32.52
CA LYS A 192 6.73 35.02 33.39
C LYS A 192 7.68 34.00 32.76
N HIS A 193 7.19 33.10 31.92
CA HIS A 193 8.04 32.14 31.20
C HIS A 193 8.69 32.77 29.96
N LEU A 194 8.00 33.68 29.26
CA LEU A 194 8.48 34.32 28.04
C LEU A 194 9.54 35.39 28.30
N ILE A 195 9.42 36.17 29.39
CA ILE A 195 10.26 37.35 29.65
C ILE A 195 11.50 36.97 30.47
N GLU A 196 12.68 37.28 29.90
CA GLU A 196 13.99 37.14 30.54
C GLU A 196 14.41 38.43 31.25
N ASN A 197 14.10 39.60 30.66
CA ASN A 197 14.49 40.90 31.21
C ASN A 197 13.91 41.12 32.63
N VAL A 198 14.81 41.29 33.60
CA VAL A 198 14.44 41.44 35.02
C VAL A 198 13.54 42.66 35.27
N LYS A 199 13.73 43.77 34.56
CA LYS A 199 12.93 44.99 34.74
C LYS A 199 11.50 44.76 34.24
N THR A 200 11.35 44.23 33.04
CA THR A 200 10.06 43.93 32.40
C THR A 200 9.32 42.84 33.17
N LYS A 201 10.03 41.81 33.64
CA LYS A 201 9.48 40.75 34.49
C LYS A 201 9.00 41.26 35.85
N ARG A 202 9.65 42.27 36.43
CA ARG A 202 9.21 42.91 37.67
C ARG A 202 7.86 43.59 37.51
N VAL A 203 7.60 44.25 36.38
CA VAL A 203 6.29 44.84 36.08
C VAL A 203 5.19 43.76 36.06
N VAL A 204 5.46 42.58 35.46
CA VAL A 204 4.52 41.45 35.47
C VAL A 204 4.22 40.96 36.90
N LEU A 205 5.25 40.89 37.75
CA LEU A 205 5.08 40.49 39.16
C LEU A 205 4.29 41.54 39.96
N ASP A 206 4.55 42.83 39.74
CA ASP A 206 3.83 43.93 40.37
C ASP A 206 2.34 43.90 39.96
N VAL A 207 2.04 43.65 38.68
CA VAL A 207 0.68 43.43 38.16
C VAL A 207 0.02 42.21 38.81
N GLU A 208 0.74 41.08 38.93
CA GLU A 208 0.25 39.87 39.61
C GLU A 208 -0.09 40.14 41.08
N GLU A 209 0.74 40.90 41.80
CA GLU A 209 0.47 41.29 43.19
C GLU A 209 -0.76 42.19 43.32
N LYS A 210 -0.93 43.17 42.41
CA LYS A 210 -2.12 44.03 42.38
C LYS A 210 -3.41 43.22 42.16
N PHE A 211 -3.40 42.27 41.22
CA PHE A 211 -4.55 41.37 41.01
C PHE A 211 -4.80 40.42 42.20
N LYS A 212 -3.75 39.91 42.86
CA LYS A 212 -3.90 39.11 44.09
C LYS A 212 -4.57 39.91 45.21
N LEU A 213 -4.15 41.16 45.41
CA LEU A 213 -4.76 42.08 46.38
C LEU A 213 -6.23 42.33 46.06
N LEU A 214 -6.58 42.61 44.80
CA LEU A 214 -7.98 42.79 44.39
C LEU A 214 -8.82 41.52 44.58
N ARG A 215 -8.28 40.34 44.27
CA ARG A 215 -8.95 39.05 44.50
C ARG A 215 -9.19 38.79 45.99
N GLU A 216 -8.24 39.12 46.86
CA GLU A 216 -8.42 39.01 48.31
C GLU A 216 -9.47 40.00 48.84
N GLN A 217 -9.46 41.25 48.38
CA GLN A 217 -10.48 42.24 48.72
C GLN A 217 -11.88 41.80 48.27
N THR A 218 -11.97 41.23 47.06
CA THR A 218 -13.20 40.64 46.49
C THR A 218 -13.69 39.47 47.33
N ARG A 219 -12.80 38.52 47.67
CA ARG A 219 -13.09 37.35 48.50
C ARG A 219 -13.62 37.73 49.87
N LEU A 220 -13.08 38.80 50.46
CA LEU A 220 -13.52 39.33 51.74
C LEU A 220 -14.73 40.28 51.64
N SER A 221 -15.29 40.46 50.44
CA SER A 221 -16.42 41.37 50.16
C SER A 221 -16.16 42.82 50.63
N GLN A 222 -14.90 43.26 50.58
CA GLN A 222 -14.48 44.60 50.99
C GLN A 222 -14.73 45.68 49.92
N ILE A 223 -14.97 45.26 48.68
CA ILE A 223 -15.22 46.11 47.53
C ILE A 223 -16.48 45.64 46.79
N SER A 224 -17.19 46.56 46.14
CA SER A 224 -18.32 46.21 45.27
C SER A 224 -17.85 45.74 43.87
N VAL A 225 -18.76 45.19 43.06
CA VAL A 225 -18.45 44.80 41.66
C VAL A 225 -18.06 46.01 40.82
N ALA A 226 -18.73 47.16 41.02
CA ALA A 226 -18.40 48.40 40.34
C ALA A 226 -17.00 48.90 40.74
N GLU A 227 -16.66 48.86 42.03
CA GLU A 227 -15.33 49.22 42.52
C GLU A 227 -14.24 48.25 42.06
N LEU A 228 -14.55 46.96 41.90
CA LEU A 228 -13.63 46.00 41.31
C LEU A 228 -13.32 46.37 39.87
N ALA A 229 -14.34 46.65 39.06
CA ALA A 229 -14.16 47.05 37.66
C ALA A 229 -13.32 48.34 37.55
N ASP A 230 -13.60 49.35 38.38
CA ASP A 230 -12.87 50.62 38.39
C ASP A 230 -11.41 50.47 38.82
N LYS A 231 -11.10 49.55 39.74
CA LYS A 231 -9.72 49.30 40.20
C LYS A 231 -8.95 48.31 39.32
N ALA A 232 -9.63 47.38 38.66
CA ALA A 232 -9.02 46.41 37.75
C ALA A 232 -8.60 47.07 36.43
N LYS A 233 -9.44 47.98 35.90
CA LYS A 233 -9.23 48.60 34.59
C LYS A 233 -7.88 49.32 34.43
N PRO A 234 -7.36 50.11 35.40
CA PRO A 234 -6.02 50.68 35.31
C PRO A 234 -4.91 49.62 35.26
N ILE A 235 -5.09 48.48 35.91
CA ILE A 235 -4.12 47.38 35.94
C ILE A 235 -4.16 46.61 34.61
N GLU A 236 -5.34 46.39 34.06
CA GLU A 236 -5.54 45.83 32.71
C GLU A 236 -4.88 46.72 31.65
N ILE A 237 -5.07 48.05 31.72
CA ILE A 237 -4.44 49.01 30.82
C ILE A 237 -2.90 48.96 30.96
N GLU A 238 -2.35 48.87 32.18
CA GLU A 238 -0.92 48.71 32.42
C GLU A 238 -0.38 47.41 31.79
N LEU A 239 -1.12 46.31 31.91
CA LEU A 239 -0.80 45.03 31.30
C LEU A 239 -0.88 45.08 29.76
N GLN A 240 -1.90 45.72 29.21
CA GLN A 240 -2.06 45.92 27.76
C GLN A 240 -0.92 46.78 27.19
N HIS A 241 -0.53 47.86 27.87
CA HIS A 241 0.62 48.68 27.48
C HIS A 241 1.92 47.87 27.51
N LEU A 242 2.15 47.10 28.58
CA LEU A 242 3.30 46.21 28.68
C LEU A 242 3.39 45.24 27.50
N ILE A 243 2.27 44.63 27.11
CA ILE A 243 2.23 43.65 26.01
C ILE A 243 2.41 44.34 24.65
N ARG A 244 1.76 45.49 24.42
CA ARG A 244 1.88 46.25 23.15
C ARG A 244 3.31 46.67 22.87
N ASP A 245 4.03 47.11 23.90
CA ASP A 245 5.38 47.65 23.77
C ASP A 245 6.48 46.61 24.05
N LEU A 246 6.13 45.32 24.27
CA LEU A 246 7.05 44.25 24.67
C LEU A 246 8.12 43.98 23.60
N PRO A 247 9.38 44.42 23.74
CA PRO A 247 10.38 44.26 22.69
C PRO A 247 10.87 42.81 22.63
N GLU A 248 11.21 42.33 21.43
CA GLU A 248 11.73 40.96 21.26
C GLU A 248 13.01 40.72 22.08
N ALA A 249 13.83 41.76 22.29
CA ALA A 249 15.06 41.70 23.08
C ALA A 249 14.84 41.40 24.58
N ASP A 250 13.63 41.58 25.10
CA ASP A 250 13.31 41.29 26.50
C ASP A 250 12.90 39.83 26.73
N LEU A 251 12.68 39.08 25.66
CA LEU A 251 12.26 37.69 25.69
C LEU A 251 13.43 36.72 25.82
N VAL A 252 13.14 35.51 26.30
CA VAL A 252 14.11 34.41 26.31
C VAL A 252 14.59 34.06 24.90
N LYS A 253 15.86 33.64 24.74
CA LYS A 253 16.45 33.34 23.42
C LYS A 253 15.64 32.36 22.55
N ASN A 254 14.88 31.46 23.16
CA ASN A 254 14.01 30.48 22.49
C ASN A 254 12.52 30.78 22.67
N TRP A 255 12.15 32.06 22.76
CA TRP A 255 10.78 32.49 23.09
C TRP A 255 9.71 31.87 22.20
N LYS A 256 9.96 31.69 20.89
CA LYS A 256 9.01 31.05 19.97
C LYS A 256 8.62 29.65 20.44
N GLN A 257 9.60 28.85 20.86
CA GLN A 257 9.39 27.49 21.34
C GLN A 257 8.65 27.48 22.70
N VAL A 258 8.96 28.45 23.57
CA VAL A 258 8.24 28.62 24.84
C VAL A 258 6.79 29.03 24.59
N PHE A 259 6.55 29.94 23.65
CA PHE A 259 5.21 30.38 23.24
C PHE A 259 4.42 29.22 22.63
N ILE A 260 5.02 28.47 21.69
CA ILE A 260 4.40 27.29 21.06
C ILE A 260 4.00 26.26 22.12
N ARG A 261 4.88 25.96 23.07
CA ARG A 261 4.58 25.04 24.18
C ARG A 261 3.47 25.57 25.09
N ASP A 262 3.58 26.79 25.57
CA ASP A 262 2.72 27.26 26.68
C ASP A 262 1.38 27.83 26.20
N TYR A 263 1.32 28.42 25.00
CA TYR A 263 0.10 28.97 24.41
C TYR A 263 -0.67 27.92 23.58
N PHE A 264 -0.01 27.30 22.60
CA PHE A 264 -0.68 26.31 21.73
C PHE A 264 -0.76 24.91 22.36
N GLN A 265 0.07 24.62 23.37
CA GLN A 265 0.10 23.33 24.09
C GLN A 265 0.28 22.12 23.15
N PHE A 266 1.13 22.28 22.13
CA PHE A 266 1.52 21.19 21.23
C PHE A 266 2.49 20.18 21.87
N THR A 267 3.02 20.49 23.06
CA THR A 267 3.91 19.62 23.85
C THR A 267 3.33 19.41 25.26
N ASP A 268 3.77 18.36 25.96
CA ASP A 268 3.19 17.91 27.24
C ASP A 268 3.49 18.90 28.39
N GLY A 269 2.82 20.05 28.37
CA GLY A 269 2.87 21.06 29.41
C GLY A 269 1.67 20.93 30.35
N ILE A 270 1.94 20.80 31.66
CA ILE A 270 0.87 20.90 32.66
C ILE A 270 0.44 22.36 32.72
N ARG A 271 -0.78 22.69 32.26
CA ARG A 271 -1.41 23.99 32.54
C ARG A 271 -1.38 24.18 34.05
N ALA A 272 -0.66 25.20 34.53
CA ALA A 272 -0.51 25.48 35.94
C ALA A 272 -1.89 25.54 36.61
N ALA A 273 -1.99 25.11 37.87
CA ALA A 273 -3.24 25.12 38.62
C ALA A 273 -3.77 26.56 38.74
N ALA A 274 -4.60 26.97 37.77
CA ALA A 274 -5.20 28.29 37.78
C ALA A 274 -6.08 28.38 39.02
N THR A 275 -5.81 29.36 39.88
CA THR A 275 -6.67 29.72 40.99
C THR A 275 -7.95 30.28 40.41
N VAL A 276 -9.05 29.52 40.58
CA VAL A 276 -10.40 29.95 40.23
C VAL A 276 -10.65 31.34 40.84
N PRO A 277 -11.09 32.34 40.06
CA PRO A 277 -11.46 33.64 40.60
C PRO A 277 -12.48 33.48 41.75
N PRO A 278 -12.34 34.21 42.86
CA PRO A 278 -13.28 34.09 43.97
C PRO A 278 -14.66 34.62 43.54
N PHE A 279 -15.72 33.85 43.81
CA PHE A 279 -17.09 34.35 43.67
C PHE A 279 -17.32 35.53 44.61
N PHE A 280 -18.11 36.51 44.17
CA PHE A 280 -18.65 37.53 45.05
C PHE A 280 -19.72 36.92 45.92
N VAL A 281 -19.57 37.06 47.24
CA VAL A 281 -20.67 36.76 48.16
C VAL A 281 -21.67 37.91 48.06
N PRO A 282 -22.95 37.66 47.74
CA PRO A 282 -23.94 38.74 47.67
C PRO A 282 -24.01 39.46 49.03
N VAL A 283 -23.64 40.73 49.05
CA VAL A 283 -23.67 41.58 50.25
C VAL A 283 -25.02 42.27 50.40
N ASP A 284 -25.80 42.30 49.32
CA ASP A 284 -27.15 42.88 49.24
C ASP A 284 -28.06 42.40 50.38
N GLU A 285 -28.97 43.28 50.83
CA GLU A 285 -30.05 42.87 51.72
C GLU A 285 -30.86 41.75 51.05
N ILE A 286 -31.15 40.68 51.82
CA ILE A 286 -31.95 39.55 51.32
C ILE A 286 -33.35 40.06 50.97
N ALA A 287 -33.62 40.17 49.67
CA ALA A 287 -34.90 40.59 49.15
C ALA A 287 -35.90 39.45 49.32
N ILE A 288 -36.98 39.70 50.07
CA ILE A 288 -38.02 38.71 50.33
C ILE A 288 -39.02 38.78 49.15
N PRO A 289 -39.38 37.64 48.52
CA PRO A 289 -40.38 37.62 47.44
C PRO A 289 -41.70 38.29 47.85
N GLU A 290 -42.32 39.04 46.91
CA GLU A 290 -43.52 39.85 47.16
C GLU A 290 -44.77 39.04 47.52
N THR A 291 -45.72 39.66 48.23
CA THR A 291 -47.07 39.13 48.51
C THR A 291 -48.17 40.19 48.57
N LEU A 292 -49.43 39.77 48.38
CA LEU A 292 -50.66 40.47 48.79
C LEU A 292 -50.84 40.45 50.33
N ASN A 293 -51.03 41.61 50.94
CA ASN A 293 -51.31 41.79 52.37
C ASN A 293 -52.82 41.72 52.66
N LEU A 294 -53.41 40.53 52.77
CA LEU A 294 -54.78 40.35 53.28
C LEU A 294 -54.84 39.21 54.32
N PRO A 295 -55.73 39.31 55.34
CA PRO A 295 -55.95 38.22 56.28
C PRO A 295 -56.82 37.16 55.60
N VAL A 296 -56.21 36.07 55.18
CA VAL A 296 -56.88 35.00 54.42
C VAL A 296 -57.06 33.77 55.30
N GLY A 297 -58.25 33.15 55.26
CA GLY A 297 -58.58 31.97 56.07
C GLY A 297 -57.96 30.66 55.56
N PRO A 298 -57.97 29.57 56.36
CA PRO A 298 -57.21 28.34 56.10
C PRO A 298 -57.52 27.63 54.76
N ARG A 299 -58.72 27.86 54.19
CA ARG A 299 -59.16 27.24 52.94
C ARG A 299 -58.78 28.01 51.67
N GLU A 300 -58.40 29.28 51.80
CA GLU A 300 -58.00 30.14 50.68
C GLU A 300 -56.45 30.20 50.54
N GLN A 301 -55.71 29.72 51.55
CA GLN A 301 -54.24 29.52 51.50
C GLN A 301 -53.83 28.50 50.41
N GLU A 302 -54.52 27.36 50.31
CA GLU A 302 -54.20 26.32 49.30
C GLU A 302 -54.39 26.82 47.85
N SER A 303 -55.31 27.75 47.60
CA SER A 303 -55.54 28.35 46.28
C SER A 303 -54.55 29.46 45.92
N LEU A 304 -53.93 30.11 46.91
CA LEU A 304 -52.98 31.22 46.72
C LEU A 304 -51.53 30.73 46.61
N GLU A 305 -51.21 29.58 47.23
CA GLU A 305 -49.93 28.86 47.03
C GLU A 305 -49.74 28.41 45.57
N GLN A 306 -50.84 28.15 44.83
CA GLN A 306 -50.80 27.85 43.39
C GLN A 306 -50.41 29.05 42.50
N ILE A 307 -50.36 30.28 43.05
CA ILE A 307 -50.08 31.53 42.33
C ILE A 307 -48.68 32.09 42.70
N GLY A 308 -47.92 31.41 43.57
CA GLY A 308 -46.53 31.78 43.90
C GLY A 308 -46.36 32.84 45.00
N LEU A 309 -47.37 33.05 45.85
CA LEU A 309 -47.31 33.95 47.01
C LEU A 309 -46.92 33.19 48.28
N LEU A 310 -45.88 33.66 48.99
CA LEU A 310 -45.32 32.98 50.16
C LEU A 310 -46.04 33.33 51.49
N SER A 311 -46.24 32.34 52.36
CA SER A 311 -46.76 32.54 53.72
C SER A 311 -45.75 33.28 54.62
N PHE A 312 -46.21 33.84 55.75
CA PHE A 312 -45.33 34.53 56.71
C PHE A 312 -44.25 33.61 57.28
N GLU A 313 -44.60 32.35 57.58
CA GLU A 313 -43.66 31.34 58.06
C GLU A 313 -42.61 31.01 56.99
N GLN A 314 -43.04 30.83 55.73
CA GLN A 314 -42.14 30.60 54.59
C GLN A 314 -41.19 31.77 54.35
N LYS A 315 -41.63 33.02 54.55
CA LYS A 315 -40.75 34.21 54.46
C LYS A 315 -39.69 34.24 55.55
N SER A 316 -40.09 33.94 56.79
CA SER A 316 -39.16 33.89 57.92
C SER A 316 -38.14 32.78 57.71
N ASP A 317 -38.57 31.62 57.20
CA ASP A 317 -37.69 30.48 56.93
C ASP A 317 -36.76 30.71 55.73
N PHE A 318 -37.26 31.35 54.67
CA PHE A 318 -36.47 31.83 53.53
C PHE A 318 -35.33 32.74 53.98
N ARG A 319 -35.67 33.81 54.72
CA ARG A 319 -34.69 34.80 55.21
C ARG A 319 -33.68 34.15 56.14
N ARG A 320 -34.14 33.32 57.08
CA ARG A 320 -33.27 32.60 58.03
C ARG A 320 -32.30 31.68 57.30
N SER A 321 -32.79 30.88 56.36
CA SER A 321 -31.98 29.90 55.64
C SER A 321 -30.94 30.57 54.74
N LEU A 322 -31.28 31.67 54.06
CA LEU A 322 -30.30 32.44 53.27
C LEU A 322 -29.24 33.13 54.14
N LEU A 323 -29.61 33.65 55.32
CA LEU A 323 -28.64 34.18 56.29
C LEU A 323 -27.67 33.09 56.76
N LEU A 324 -28.21 31.91 57.14
CA LEU A 324 -27.38 30.77 57.54
C LEU A 324 -26.49 30.26 56.40
N ALA A 325 -26.97 30.31 55.15
CA ALA A 325 -26.18 29.99 53.98
C ALA A 325 -25.02 30.99 53.78
N LYS A 326 -25.29 32.29 53.95
CA LYS A 326 -24.28 33.36 53.88
C LYS A 326 -23.19 33.17 54.96
N ASP A 327 -23.59 32.89 56.19
CA ASP A 327 -22.66 32.64 57.30
C ASP A 327 -21.82 31.38 57.05
N ALA A 328 -22.45 30.29 56.60
CA ALA A 328 -21.75 29.04 56.28
C ALA A 328 -20.76 29.21 55.12
N LEU A 329 -21.12 30.03 54.11
CA LEU A 329 -20.25 30.35 52.98
C LEU A 329 -19.03 31.17 53.44
N ALA A 330 -19.21 32.14 54.35
CA ALA A 330 -18.11 32.92 54.92
C ALA A 330 -17.08 32.06 55.69
N VAL A 331 -17.53 30.99 56.35
CA VAL A 331 -16.66 30.02 57.07
C VAL A 331 -16.16 28.88 56.17
N LYS A 332 -16.40 28.95 54.85
CA LYS A 332 -16.01 27.94 53.85
C LYS A 332 -16.67 26.56 54.04
N ASN A 333 -17.81 26.48 54.73
CA ASN A 333 -18.59 25.26 54.83
C ASN A 333 -19.62 25.17 53.70
N TYR A 334 -19.14 24.91 52.49
CA TYR A 334 -19.96 24.95 51.26
C TYR A 334 -21.06 23.88 51.25
N THR A 335 -20.83 22.71 51.85
CA THR A 335 -21.84 21.64 51.95
C THR A 335 -23.04 22.09 52.77
N GLN A 336 -22.79 22.73 53.92
CA GLN A 336 -23.85 23.22 54.79
C GLN A 336 -24.57 24.42 54.16
N ALA A 337 -23.82 25.35 53.54
CA ALA A 337 -24.39 26.48 52.81
C ALA A 337 -25.33 26.02 51.68
N TYR A 338 -24.89 25.05 50.86
CA TYR A 338 -25.72 24.45 49.82
C TYR A 338 -26.98 23.79 50.39
N THR A 339 -26.87 23.10 51.52
CA THR A 339 -28.03 22.42 52.15
C THR A 339 -29.10 23.43 52.58
N TYR A 340 -28.71 24.60 53.10
CA TYR A 340 -29.66 25.66 53.45
C TYR A 340 -30.33 26.25 52.21
N CYS A 341 -29.58 26.50 51.13
CA CYS A 341 -30.15 26.99 49.88
C CYS A 341 -31.09 25.95 49.22
N ASP A 342 -30.68 24.68 49.18
CA ASP A 342 -31.46 23.59 48.58
C ASP A 342 -32.73 23.28 49.40
N HIS A 343 -32.68 23.47 50.73
CA HIS A 343 -33.86 23.41 51.59
C HIS A 343 -34.90 24.44 51.17
N VAL A 344 -34.48 25.69 50.96
CA VAL A 344 -35.37 26.75 50.49
C VAL A 344 -35.93 26.41 49.10
N ARG A 345 -35.08 25.97 48.17
CA ARG A 345 -35.51 25.58 46.81
C ARG A 345 -36.55 24.46 46.83
N THR A 346 -36.36 23.44 47.67
CA THR A 346 -37.22 22.24 47.68
C THR A 346 -38.49 22.40 48.50
N LYS A 347 -38.47 23.19 49.57
CA LYS A 347 -39.62 23.35 50.49
C LYS A 347 -40.45 24.60 50.22
N ILE A 348 -39.84 25.65 49.67
CA ILE A 348 -40.48 26.95 49.47
C ILE A 348 -40.65 27.24 47.97
N ASP A 349 -39.69 26.81 47.12
CA ASP A 349 -39.62 27.08 45.68
C ASP A 349 -39.91 28.55 45.27
N PRO A 350 -39.17 29.53 45.85
CA PRO A 350 -39.46 30.94 45.66
C PRO A 350 -38.95 31.46 44.31
N GLN A 351 -39.66 32.43 43.73
CA GLN A 351 -39.19 33.17 42.56
C GLN A 351 -38.16 34.24 43.00
N SER A 352 -36.89 33.84 43.12
CA SER A 352 -35.83 34.71 43.64
C SER A 352 -34.52 34.53 42.88
N ALA A 353 -34.06 35.57 42.18
CA ALA A 353 -32.75 35.54 41.51
C ALA A 353 -31.61 35.35 42.53
N GLN A 354 -31.64 36.06 43.67
CA GLN A 354 -30.66 35.92 44.76
C GLN A 354 -30.51 34.45 45.23
N LEU A 355 -31.61 33.70 45.43
CA LEU A 355 -31.51 32.29 45.84
C LEU A 355 -30.74 31.45 44.82
N TYR A 356 -31.06 31.58 43.53
CA TYR A 356 -30.44 30.78 42.47
C TYR A 356 -28.98 31.17 42.22
N GLU A 357 -28.60 32.43 42.48
CA GLU A 357 -27.19 32.82 42.56
C GLU A 357 -26.48 32.10 43.73
N TYR A 358 -27.04 32.12 44.94
CA TYR A 358 -26.45 31.40 46.08
C TYR A 358 -26.35 29.90 45.83
N LEU A 359 -27.37 29.29 45.22
CA LEU A 359 -27.34 27.88 44.80
C LEU A 359 -26.19 27.61 43.82
N LEU A 360 -26.02 28.46 42.81
CA LEU A 360 -24.93 28.35 41.84
C LEU A 360 -23.56 28.41 42.53
N ILE A 361 -23.31 29.43 43.35
CA ILE A 361 -22.01 29.63 44.04
C ILE A 361 -21.73 28.45 44.97
N THR A 362 -22.68 28.12 45.84
CA THR A 362 -22.50 27.05 46.84
C THR A 362 -22.33 25.68 46.18
N PHE A 363 -23.06 25.40 45.10
CA PHE A 363 -22.92 24.15 44.36
C PHE A 363 -21.57 24.04 43.63
N MET A 364 -21.15 25.10 42.94
CA MET A 364 -19.85 25.15 42.26
C MET A 364 -18.67 24.99 43.22
N GLN A 365 -18.75 25.60 44.42
CA GLN A 365 -17.72 25.48 45.46
C GLN A 365 -17.75 24.12 46.17
N LYS A 366 -18.92 23.50 46.31
CA LYS A 366 -19.09 22.17 46.93
C LYS A 366 -18.60 21.05 46.03
N GLU A 367 -19.07 20.98 44.78
CA GLU A 367 -18.77 19.87 43.87
C GLU A 367 -17.47 20.09 43.09
N THR A 368 -17.04 21.34 42.90
CA THR A 368 -15.92 21.80 42.06
C THR A 368 -16.16 21.70 40.54
N PRO A 369 -15.69 22.67 39.73
CA PRO A 369 -15.87 22.65 38.26
C PRO A 369 -15.28 21.40 37.59
N ALA A 370 -14.11 20.94 38.06
CA ALA A 370 -13.43 19.77 37.52
C ALA A 370 -14.26 18.49 37.65
N ARG A 371 -14.87 18.27 38.82
CA ARG A 371 -15.73 17.09 39.05
C ARG A 371 -17.00 17.16 38.21
N ILE A 372 -17.64 18.33 38.14
CA ILE A 372 -18.88 18.51 37.37
C ILE A 372 -18.66 18.11 35.92
N LEU A 373 -17.55 18.56 35.31
CA LEU A 373 -17.24 18.24 33.92
C LEU A 373 -16.71 16.83 33.71
N GLN A 374 -15.96 16.27 34.66
CA GLN A 374 -15.50 14.89 34.59
C GLN A 374 -16.67 13.91 34.64
N GLU A 375 -17.65 14.12 35.52
CA GLU A 375 -18.89 13.33 35.58
C GLU A 375 -19.71 13.46 34.30
N ALA A 376 -19.86 14.69 33.78
CA ALA A 376 -20.58 14.93 32.52
C ALA A 376 -19.89 14.24 31.33
N ALA A 377 -18.55 14.34 31.23
CA ALA A 377 -17.76 13.67 30.19
C ALA A 377 -17.88 12.13 30.26
N ASN A 378 -18.09 11.57 31.46
CA ASN A 378 -18.36 10.15 31.67
C ASN A 378 -19.84 9.75 31.40
N GLY A 379 -20.69 10.69 30.98
CA GLY A 379 -22.10 10.48 30.63
C GLY A 379 -23.10 10.73 31.76
N ASN A 380 -22.65 11.23 32.92
CA ASN A 380 -23.51 11.61 34.04
C ASN A 380 -23.70 13.13 34.09
N ASP A 381 -24.63 13.63 33.30
CA ASP A 381 -24.88 15.08 33.15
C ASP A 381 -25.61 15.71 34.35
N ARG A 382 -25.98 14.94 35.37
CA ARG A 382 -26.84 15.42 36.46
C ARG A 382 -26.28 16.65 37.17
N MET A 383 -24.98 16.67 37.44
CA MET A 383 -24.34 17.81 38.11
C MET A 383 -24.34 19.06 37.22
N LEU A 384 -24.03 18.89 35.93
CA LEU A 384 -24.08 19.97 34.96
C LEU A 384 -25.51 20.51 34.79
N GLN A 385 -26.52 19.63 34.76
CA GLN A 385 -27.92 20.03 34.69
C GLN A 385 -28.35 20.91 35.87
N TYR A 386 -27.86 20.66 37.09
CA TYR A 386 -28.10 21.57 38.22
C TYR A 386 -27.50 22.95 37.98
N VAL A 387 -26.27 23.03 37.45
CA VAL A 387 -25.64 24.32 37.09
C VAL A 387 -26.47 25.06 36.05
N LEU A 388 -26.86 24.38 34.96
CA LEU A 388 -27.68 24.97 33.89
C LEU A 388 -29.04 25.42 34.42
N LEU A 389 -29.67 24.62 35.29
CA LEU A 389 -30.93 24.98 35.94
C LEU A 389 -30.79 26.23 36.80
N TYR A 390 -29.74 26.29 37.63
CA TYR A 390 -29.53 27.42 38.54
C TYR A 390 -29.22 28.70 37.77
N ALA A 391 -28.37 28.62 36.73
CA ALA A 391 -28.08 29.76 35.86
C ALA A 391 -29.32 30.24 35.08
N GLY A 392 -30.08 29.32 34.48
CA GLY A 392 -31.30 29.67 33.73
C GLY A 392 -32.37 30.30 34.60
N ARG A 393 -32.66 29.71 35.78
CA ARG A 393 -33.63 30.28 36.74
C ARG A 393 -33.18 31.63 37.28
N TYR A 394 -31.89 31.79 37.55
CA TYR A 394 -31.33 33.08 37.92
C TYR A 394 -31.60 34.12 36.82
N GLN A 395 -31.29 33.83 35.56
CA GLN A 395 -31.49 34.77 34.44
C GLN A 395 -32.97 35.13 34.25
N ASP A 396 -33.88 34.15 34.30
CA ASP A 396 -35.32 34.39 34.18
C ASP A 396 -35.82 35.33 35.28
N TYR A 397 -35.47 35.06 36.54
CA TYR A 397 -35.92 35.88 37.66
C TYR A 397 -35.22 37.24 37.72
N GLN A 398 -33.97 37.33 37.28
CA GLN A 398 -33.27 38.60 37.14
C GLN A 398 -33.95 39.49 36.09
N ARG A 399 -34.34 38.91 34.93
CA ARG A 399 -35.08 39.61 33.87
C ARG A 399 -36.47 40.06 34.33
N ASP A 400 -37.15 39.22 35.10
CA ASP A 400 -38.47 39.52 35.67
C ASP A 400 -38.41 40.49 36.88
N GLY A 401 -37.23 40.89 37.35
CA GLY A 401 -37.06 41.77 38.50
C GLY A 401 -37.40 41.14 39.86
N LYS A 402 -37.39 39.81 39.95
CA LYS A 402 -37.81 39.06 41.16
C LYS A 402 -36.65 38.78 42.09
N CYS A 403 -36.59 39.51 43.19
CA CYS A 403 -35.46 39.53 44.13
C CYS A 403 -34.12 39.62 43.39
N PRO A 404 -33.89 40.72 42.65
CA PRO A 404 -32.73 40.86 41.78
C PRO A 404 -31.43 40.85 42.60
N SER A 405 -30.36 40.36 41.97
CA SER A 405 -29.01 40.42 42.53
C SER A 405 -28.16 41.39 41.73
N SER A 406 -27.35 42.18 42.43
CA SER A 406 -26.35 43.07 41.80
C SER A 406 -25.08 42.33 41.37
N THR A 407 -24.73 41.22 42.03
CA THR A 407 -23.49 40.44 41.80
C THR A 407 -23.66 39.29 40.82
N GLY A 408 -24.90 38.88 40.56
CA GLY A 408 -25.19 37.65 39.80
C GLY A 408 -24.62 37.59 38.37
N PRO A 409 -24.62 38.66 37.56
CA PRO A 409 -24.02 38.59 36.21
C PRO A 409 -22.52 38.30 36.25
N HIS A 410 -21.80 38.87 37.23
CA HIS A 410 -20.38 38.63 37.42
C HIS A 410 -20.12 37.20 37.92
N ASN A 411 -20.94 36.70 38.84
CA ASN A 411 -20.83 35.33 39.36
C ASN A 411 -21.16 34.26 38.29
N LEU A 412 -22.07 34.55 37.36
CA LEU A 412 -22.29 33.69 36.18
C LEU A 412 -21.05 33.61 35.29
N ALA A 413 -20.40 34.75 35.04
CA ALA A 413 -19.19 34.79 34.23
C ALA A 413 -18.04 34.00 34.90
N ILE A 414 -17.84 34.14 36.22
CA ILE A 414 -16.88 33.32 36.97
C ILE A 414 -17.22 31.83 36.86
N ALA A 415 -18.50 31.46 36.99
CA ALA A 415 -18.91 30.06 36.90
C ALA A 415 -18.61 29.46 35.52
N SER A 416 -18.94 30.19 34.45
CA SER A 416 -18.68 29.76 33.08
C SER A 416 -17.20 29.67 32.76
N GLU A 417 -16.39 30.65 33.16
CA GLU A 417 -14.94 30.63 32.95
C GLU A 417 -14.27 29.48 33.73
N SER A 418 -14.72 29.23 34.97
CA SER A 418 -14.22 28.13 35.80
C SER A 418 -14.55 26.75 35.22
N LEU A 419 -15.74 26.58 34.64
CA LEU A 419 -16.11 25.37 33.90
C LEU A 419 -15.28 25.28 32.62
N SER A 420 -15.13 26.39 31.89
CA SER A 420 -14.37 26.42 30.65
C SER A 420 -12.91 26.00 30.86
N ASP A 421 -12.28 26.53 31.91
CA ASP A 421 -10.94 26.16 32.33
C ASP A 421 -10.81 24.68 32.69
N ALA A 422 -11.81 24.11 33.36
CA ALA A 422 -11.85 22.70 33.72
C ALA A 422 -12.06 21.80 32.48
N ALA A 423 -12.88 22.22 31.52
CA ALA A 423 -13.10 21.51 30.26
C ALA A 423 -11.82 21.53 29.40
N LEU A 424 -11.16 22.68 29.29
CA LEU A 424 -9.86 22.79 28.60
C LEU A 424 -8.81 21.88 29.24
N LYS A 425 -8.71 21.85 30.57
CA LYS A 425 -7.79 20.92 31.27
C LYS A 425 -8.09 19.47 30.95
N LEU A 426 -9.37 19.09 30.90
CA LEU A 426 -9.78 17.73 30.55
C LEU A 426 -9.49 17.42 29.07
N TYR A 427 -9.73 18.38 28.18
CA TYR A 427 -9.41 18.28 26.74
C TYR A 427 -7.91 18.08 26.48
N HIS A 428 -7.05 18.86 27.13
CA HIS A 428 -5.59 18.76 26.95
C HIS A 428 -4.99 17.47 27.52
N GLN A 429 -5.67 16.76 28.44
CA GLN A 429 -5.23 15.46 28.94
C GLN A 429 -5.32 14.34 27.89
N PHE A 430 -6.08 14.54 26.81
CA PHE A 430 -6.20 13.53 25.76
C PHE A 430 -4.98 13.53 24.85
N PRO A 431 -4.33 12.37 24.64
CA PRO A 431 -3.15 12.27 23.78
C PRO A 431 -3.54 12.28 22.29
N ASN A 432 -4.81 12.12 21.93
CA ASN A 432 -5.27 11.92 20.55
C ASN A 432 -4.83 13.03 19.58
N ASP A 433 -4.47 12.65 18.36
CA ASP A 433 -4.24 13.59 17.26
C ASP A 433 -4.81 13.00 15.96
N ALA A 434 -5.69 13.75 15.31
CA ALA A 434 -6.40 13.38 14.09
C ALA A 434 -5.47 12.94 12.93
N VAL A 435 -4.33 13.60 12.78
CA VAL A 435 -3.42 13.43 11.65
C VAL A 435 -2.30 12.44 11.98
N LEU A 436 -1.82 12.44 13.23
CA LEU A 436 -0.71 11.60 13.65
C LEU A 436 -1.16 10.17 14.01
N HIS A 437 -2.33 10.01 14.61
CA HIS A 437 -2.81 8.72 15.10
C HIS A 437 -3.65 7.99 14.05
N THR A 438 -2.96 7.51 13.01
CA THR A 438 -3.49 6.67 11.93
C THR A 438 -2.76 5.32 11.89
N GLY A 439 -3.29 4.34 11.14
CA GLY A 439 -2.71 3.01 11.06
C GLY A 439 -2.58 2.34 12.43
N LYS A 440 -1.41 1.81 12.76
CA LYS A 440 -1.14 1.14 14.05
C LYS A 440 -1.00 2.13 15.21
N HIS A 441 -0.68 3.40 14.95
CA HIS A 441 -0.64 4.43 15.99
C HIS A 441 -2.04 4.80 16.49
N ALA A 442 -3.11 4.50 15.73
CA ALA A 442 -4.47 4.64 16.24
C ALA A 442 -4.77 3.65 17.39
N GLU A 443 -4.15 2.46 17.38
CA GLU A 443 -4.34 1.42 18.41
C GLU A 443 -3.56 1.74 19.71
N SER A 444 -2.58 2.66 19.68
CA SER A 444 -1.76 3.00 20.84
C SER A 444 -2.40 4.05 21.75
N VAL A 445 -3.49 4.67 21.31
CA VAL A 445 -4.24 5.68 22.07
C VAL A 445 -5.69 5.26 22.30
N PRO A 446 -6.28 5.62 23.46
CA PRO A 446 -7.69 5.35 23.72
C PRO A 446 -8.59 6.14 22.75
N ASP A 447 -9.69 5.53 22.32
CA ASP A 447 -10.71 6.22 21.53
C ASP A 447 -11.56 7.12 22.43
N ASN A 448 -11.19 8.40 22.45
CA ASN A 448 -11.88 9.43 23.23
C ASN A 448 -12.92 10.22 22.42
N ARG A 449 -13.28 9.78 21.20
CA ARG A 449 -14.21 10.50 20.31
C ARG A 449 -15.52 10.86 21.01
N ARG A 450 -16.13 9.88 21.69
CA ARG A 450 -17.41 10.09 22.40
C ARG A 450 -17.27 11.12 23.52
N THR A 451 -16.19 11.02 24.30
CA THR A 451 -15.91 11.94 25.41
C THR A 451 -15.65 13.35 24.91
N LEU A 452 -14.83 13.51 23.86
CA LEU A 452 -14.57 14.79 23.20
C LEU A 452 -15.87 15.43 22.68
N ARG A 453 -16.74 14.63 22.07
CA ARG A 453 -18.04 15.11 21.60
C ARG A 453 -18.90 15.65 22.73
N VAL A 454 -18.97 14.94 23.86
CA VAL A 454 -19.70 15.39 25.06
C VAL A 454 -19.12 16.70 25.61
N ILE A 455 -17.80 16.88 25.58
CA ILE A 455 -17.16 18.14 25.99
C ILE A 455 -17.57 19.29 25.08
N LEU A 456 -17.54 19.09 23.75
CA LEU A 456 -17.98 20.11 22.78
C LEU A 456 -19.47 20.46 22.96
N ASP A 457 -20.33 19.46 23.11
CA ASP A 457 -21.77 19.67 23.34
C ASP A 457 -22.02 20.41 24.67
N ASN A 458 -21.29 20.06 25.73
CA ASN A 458 -21.40 20.72 27.02
C ASN A 458 -20.84 22.15 26.99
N THR A 459 -19.82 22.40 26.18
CA THR A 459 -19.28 23.75 25.92
C THR A 459 -20.37 24.66 25.36
N LEU A 460 -21.07 24.20 24.32
CA LEU A 460 -22.19 24.93 23.73
C LEU A 460 -23.30 25.18 24.75
N LYS A 461 -23.69 24.18 25.54
CA LYS A 461 -24.71 24.34 26.60
C LYS A 461 -24.32 25.38 27.64
N ILE A 462 -23.07 25.35 28.11
CA ILE A 462 -22.56 26.29 29.12
C ILE A 462 -22.56 27.71 28.55
N CYS A 463 -22.07 27.90 27.32
CA CYS A 463 -22.01 29.21 26.68
C CYS A 463 -23.41 29.79 26.40
N ARG A 464 -24.38 28.95 26.04
CA ARG A 464 -25.77 29.38 25.80
C ARG A 464 -26.54 29.72 27.06
N LEU A 465 -26.42 28.88 28.10
CA LEU A 465 -27.33 28.90 29.25
C LEU A 465 -26.74 29.50 30.52
N VAL A 466 -25.41 29.55 30.64
CA VAL A 466 -24.73 30.12 31.81
C VAL A 466 -24.20 31.51 31.48
N TYR A 467 -23.14 31.54 30.67
CA TYR A 467 -22.48 32.77 30.22
C TYR A 467 -21.47 32.41 29.12
N PRO A 468 -21.28 33.22 28.06
CA PRO A 468 -20.34 32.90 26.99
C PRO A 468 -18.88 33.10 27.43
N SER A 469 -18.00 32.15 27.07
CA SER A 469 -16.58 32.10 27.50
C SER A 469 -15.66 31.86 26.31
N GLU A 470 -14.65 32.70 26.13
CA GLU A 470 -13.86 32.77 24.90
C GLU A 470 -12.96 31.55 24.69
N GLU A 471 -12.06 31.25 25.65
CA GLU A 471 -10.94 30.33 25.45
C GLU A 471 -11.37 28.93 25.02
N LEU A 472 -12.49 28.44 25.57
CA LEU A 472 -13.03 27.14 25.22
C LEU A 472 -13.82 27.16 23.91
N LEU A 473 -14.51 28.26 23.59
CA LEU A 473 -15.16 28.44 22.29
C LEU A 473 -14.13 28.49 21.16
N GLU A 474 -13.04 29.26 21.35
CA GLU A 474 -11.90 29.31 20.42
C GLU A 474 -11.30 27.91 20.19
N ALA A 475 -11.05 27.16 21.27
CA ALA A 475 -10.54 25.79 21.18
C ALA A 475 -11.53 24.84 20.50
N ALA A 476 -12.84 24.98 20.76
CA ALA A 476 -13.89 24.18 20.15
C ALA A 476 -14.01 24.44 18.64
N VAL A 477 -13.83 25.68 18.19
CA VAL A 477 -13.79 26.03 16.77
C VAL A 477 -12.60 25.35 16.08
N VAL A 478 -11.39 25.47 16.65
CA VAL A 478 -10.18 24.84 16.09
C VAL A 478 -10.28 23.30 16.09
N GLU A 479 -10.82 22.70 17.15
CA GLU A 479 -11.11 21.25 17.23
C GLU A 479 -12.09 20.82 16.14
N SER A 480 -13.21 21.52 15.99
CA SER A 480 -14.28 21.17 15.04
C SER A 480 -13.80 21.29 13.59
N CYS A 481 -12.90 22.23 13.30
CA CYS A 481 -12.25 22.38 11.99
C CYS A 481 -11.12 21.37 11.72
N GLY A 482 -10.86 20.41 12.63
CA GLY A 482 -9.85 19.36 12.46
C GLY A 482 -8.42 19.79 12.80
N GLY A 483 -8.26 20.96 13.42
CA GLY A 483 -6.99 21.44 13.97
C GLY A 483 -6.66 20.85 15.34
N GLY A 484 -7.55 20.07 15.97
CA GLY A 484 -7.36 19.56 17.33
C GLY A 484 -7.09 18.05 17.41
N LYS A 485 -7.69 17.40 18.41
CA LYS A 485 -7.48 16.00 18.80
C LYS A 485 -8.19 15.01 17.89
N HIS A 486 -9.37 15.35 17.34
CA HIS A 486 -10.17 14.43 16.53
C HIS A 486 -10.48 14.93 15.12
N HIS A 487 -10.70 13.98 14.20
CA HIS A 487 -11.14 14.25 12.83
C HIS A 487 -12.64 14.01 12.70
N TRP A 488 -13.41 15.08 12.57
CA TRP A 488 -14.88 15.02 12.58
C TRP A 488 -15.51 14.78 11.19
N LEU A 489 -14.71 14.72 10.13
CA LEU A 489 -15.16 14.46 8.77
C LEU A 489 -14.96 13.00 8.39
N LYS A 490 -15.95 12.42 7.71
CA LYS A 490 -15.83 11.11 7.08
C LYS A 490 -15.20 11.22 5.69
N ARG A 491 -15.72 12.13 4.87
CA ARG A 491 -15.20 12.43 3.52
C ARG A 491 -15.63 13.82 3.04
N VAL A 492 -15.03 14.27 1.96
CA VAL A 492 -15.39 15.50 1.25
C VAL A 492 -15.68 15.12 -0.19
N ASP A 493 -16.88 15.47 -0.67
CA ASP A 493 -17.32 15.24 -2.04
C ASP A 493 -17.38 16.60 -2.78
N VAL A 494 -17.20 16.61 -4.11
CA VAL A 494 -17.39 17.81 -4.92
C VAL A 494 -18.70 17.65 -5.69
N VAL A 495 -19.72 18.42 -5.33
CA VAL A 495 -21.07 18.34 -5.91
C VAL A 495 -21.50 19.71 -6.42
N GLY A 496 -21.90 19.79 -7.69
CA GLY A 496 -22.35 21.05 -8.30
C GLY A 496 -21.29 22.16 -8.29
N GLY A 497 -20.00 21.81 -8.25
CA GLY A 497 -18.91 22.78 -8.15
C GLY A 497 -18.68 23.35 -6.75
N HIS A 498 -19.20 22.71 -5.70
CA HIS A 498 -18.98 23.09 -4.30
C HIS A 498 -18.44 21.89 -3.49
N PHE A 499 -17.64 22.18 -2.46
CA PHE A 499 -17.23 21.17 -1.49
C PHE A 499 -18.42 20.82 -0.58
N GLN A 500 -18.76 19.54 -0.52
CA GLN A 500 -19.74 19.00 0.40
C GLN A 500 -19.01 18.21 1.50
N PHE A 501 -19.14 18.68 2.72
CA PHE A 501 -18.49 18.09 3.90
C PHE A 501 -19.42 17.05 4.54
N ILE A 502 -18.99 15.80 4.58
CA ILE A 502 -19.78 14.71 5.18
C ILE A 502 -19.19 14.38 6.54
N PRO A 503 -19.91 14.65 7.65
CA PRO A 503 -19.43 14.41 9.00
C PRO A 503 -19.33 12.91 9.31
N ASP A 504 -18.45 12.57 10.25
CA ASP A 504 -18.32 11.23 10.81
C ASP A 504 -19.34 11.02 11.95
N GLY A 505 -20.61 10.88 11.57
CA GLY A 505 -21.73 10.71 12.49
C GLY A 505 -23.03 11.33 11.97
N HIS A 506 -24.07 11.33 12.80
CA HIS A 506 -25.36 11.98 12.52
C HIS A 506 -25.47 13.31 13.27
N PHE A 507 -24.66 14.31 12.89
CA PHE A 507 -24.73 15.66 13.45
C PHE A 507 -24.36 16.72 12.40
N ASP A 508 -24.76 17.96 12.62
CA ASP A 508 -24.50 19.07 11.71
C ASP A 508 -23.23 19.82 12.12
N LEU A 509 -22.08 19.34 11.63
CA LEU A 509 -20.78 19.92 11.94
C LEU A 509 -20.67 21.39 11.48
N LEU A 510 -21.18 21.73 10.30
CA LEU A 510 -21.08 23.08 9.75
C LEU A 510 -21.96 24.05 10.53
N GLY A 511 -23.20 23.65 10.84
CA GLY A 511 -24.11 24.43 11.66
C GLY A 511 -23.53 24.71 13.06
N GLU A 512 -22.88 23.72 13.68
CA GLU A 512 -22.26 23.89 14.98
C GLU A 512 -21.04 24.83 14.95
N ILE A 513 -20.19 24.74 13.92
CA ILE A 513 -19.05 25.67 13.77
C ILE A 513 -19.58 27.09 13.58
N GLN A 514 -20.59 27.30 12.74
CA GLN A 514 -21.19 28.61 12.52
C GLN A 514 -21.77 29.16 13.83
N GLU A 515 -22.47 28.33 14.60
CA GLU A 515 -23.02 28.75 15.88
C GLU A 515 -21.94 29.12 16.91
N LEU A 516 -20.82 28.40 16.95
CA LEU A 516 -19.67 28.76 17.79
C LEU A 516 -19.09 30.12 17.39
N LEU A 517 -18.99 30.39 16.08
CA LEU A 517 -18.53 31.68 15.56
C LEU A 517 -19.52 32.81 15.88
N ASP A 518 -20.82 32.57 15.73
CA ASP A 518 -21.88 33.54 16.05
C ASP A 518 -21.88 33.90 17.54
N LEU A 519 -21.65 32.91 18.42
CA LEU A 519 -21.50 33.15 19.86
C LEU A 519 -20.28 34.02 20.17
N LEU A 520 -19.13 33.77 19.53
CA LEU A 520 -17.92 34.58 19.70
C LEU A 520 -18.14 36.02 19.20
N GLN A 521 -18.73 36.20 18.03
CA GLN A 521 -19.06 37.54 17.48
C GLN A 521 -20.07 38.28 18.37
N GLY A 522 -21.06 37.57 18.93
CA GLY A 522 -22.04 38.13 19.84
C GLY A 522 -21.44 38.67 21.15
N MET A 523 -20.30 38.13 21.61
CA MET A 523 -19.63 38.62 22.82
C MET A 523 -19.06 40.02 22.64
N GLU A 524 -18.47 40.32 21.48
CA GLU A 524 -17.93 41.64 21.15
C GLU A 524 -19.04 42.69 21.06
N ALA A 525 -20.15 42.36 20.40
CA ALA A 525 -21.29 43.25 20.26
C ALA A 525 -21.95 43.62 21.60
N ASN A 526 -21.95 42.70 22.57
CA ASN A 526 -22.58 42.89 23.87
C ASN A 526 -21.69 43.63 24.89
N GLN A 527 -20.37 43.73 24.68
CA GLN A 527 -19.41 44.34 25.62
C GLN A 527 -18.44 45.30 24.92
N LEU A 528 -18.80 46.59 24.89
CA LEU A 528 -18.00 47.68 24.32
C LEU A 528 -16.57 47.70 24.89
N GLY A 529 -15.58 47.45 24.02
CA GLY A 529 -14.16 47.50 24.33
C GLY A 529 -13.51 46.17 24.71
N LYS A 530 -14.26 45.05 24.65
CA LYS A 530 -13.74 43.71 24.89
C LYS A 530 -12.98 43.16 23.67
N ILE A 531 -11.77 42.67 23.89
CA ILE A 531 -10.91 42.09 22.86
C ILE A 531 -11.18 40.59 22.73
N VAL A 532 -12.05 40.21 21.79
CA VAL A 532 -12.29 38.80 21.41
C VAL A 532 -11.44 38.47 20.19
N LYS A 533 -10.95 37.23 20.07
CA LYS A 533 -10.31 36.79 18.83
C LYS A 533 -11.30 36.86 17.67
N GLN A 534 -10.99 37.71 16.70
CA GLN A 534 -11.77 37.84 15.47
C GLN A 534 -11.55 36.63 14.56
N GLY A 535 -12.39 36.51 13.52
CA GLY A 535 -12.31 35.42 12.54
C GLY A 535 -10.90 35.22 11.96
N ASP A 536 -10.17 36.31 11.73
CA ASP A 536 -8.82 36.28 11.17
C ASP A 536 -7.79 35.64 12.12
N LEU A 537 -7.85 35.96 13.42
CA LEU A 537 -6.92 35.38 14.40
C LEU A 537 -7.24 33.90 14.64
N LEU A 538 -8.51 33.51 14.60
CA LEU A 538 -8.94 32.11 14.67
C LEU A 538 -8.50 31.32 13.41
N ARG A 539 -8.61 31.94 12.24
CA ARG A 539 -8.12 31.40 10.98
C ARG A 539 -6.62 31.13 11.05
N GLU A 540 -5.82 32.08 11.56
CA GLU A 540 -4.39 31.88 11.76
C GLU A 540 -4.09 30.80 12.80
N ASP A 541 -4.80 30.76 13.93
CA ASP A 541 -4.62 29.73 14.96
C ASP A 541 -4.89 28.33 14.38
N LEU A 542 -5.93 28.17 13.55
CA LEU A 542 -6.18 26.93 12.81
C LEU A 542 -5.04 26.63 11.82
N TYR A 543 -4.60 27.62 11.05
CA TYR A 543 -3.50 27.45 10.10
C TYR A 543 -2.21 26.98 10.79
N PHE A 544 -1.82 27.62 11.90
CA PHE A 544 -0.65 27.22 12.68
C PHE A 544 -0.80 25.84 13.32
N SER A 545 -2.00 25.46 13.75
CA SER A 545 -2.25 24.10 14.24
C SER A 545 -2.08 23.05 13.14
N LEU A 546 -2.63 23.28 11.95
CA LEU A 546 -2.43 22.40 10.80
C LEU A 546 -0.95 22.36 10.40
N PHE A 547 -0.27 23.49 10.36
CA PHE A 547 1.16 23.55 10.06
C PHE A 547 2.02 22.78 11.08
N ALA A 548 1.71 22.88 12.36
CA ALA A 548 2.34 22.08 13.41
C ALA A 548 2.11 20.58 13.21
N LYS A 549 0.87 20.17 12.89
CA LYS A 549 0.53 18.77 12.59
C LYS A 549 1.28 18.24 11.38
N ARG A 550 1.46 19.05 10.34
CA ARG A 550 2.28 18.70 9.16
C ARG A 550 3.73 18.41 9.55
N GLN A 551 4.35 19.28 10.34
CA GLN A 551 5.73 19.06 10.80
C GLN A 551 5.84 17.84 11.72
N ALA A 552 4.88 17.67 12.63
CA ALA A 552 4.82 16.50 13.51
C ALA A 552 4.62 15.20 12.71
N LEU A 553 3.81 15.22 11.66
CA LEU A 553 3.60 14.06 10.78
C LEU A 553 4.88 13.73 10.01
N ALA A 554 5.54 14.72 9.43
CA ALA A 554 6.81 14.53 8.73
C ALA A 554 7.88 13.94 9.66
N TRP A 555 7.96 14.46 10.88
CA TRP A 555 8.89 13.98 11.90
C TRP A 555 8.53 12.55 12.37
N GLN A 556 7.25 12.24 12.60
CA GLN A 556 6.78 10.90 12.94
C GLN A 556 7.08 9.90 11.83
N ILE A 557 6.85 10.26 10.57
CA ILE A 557 7.16 9.40 9.42
C ILE A 557 8.67 9.18 9.31
N ALA A 558 9.48 10.21 9.50
CA ALA A 558 10.94 10.09 9.51
C ALA A 558 11.42 9.19 10.66
N GLU A 559 10.82 9.30 11.84
CA GLU A 559 11.12 8.48 13.02
C GLU A 559 10.65 7.03 12.86
N ASP A 560 9.46 6.80 12.30
CA ASP A 560 8.94 5.49 11.91
C ASP A 560 9.87 4.84 10.88
N THR A 561 10.34 5.60 9.90
CA THR A 561 11.32 5.15 8.90
C THR A 561 12.66 4.81 9.56
N ARG A 562 13.15 5.67 10.47
CA ARG A 562 14.40 5.45 11.22
C ARG A 562 14.32 4.22 12.11
N ARG A 563 13.20 4.04 12.82
CA ARG A 563 12.88 2.87 13.66
C ARG A 563 12.51 1.64 12.84
N ARG A 564 12.35 1.79 11.52
CA ARG A 564 12.00 0.74 10.54
C ARG A 564 10.65 0.09 10.85
N ARG A 565 9.67 0.92 11.20
CA ARG A 565 8.30 0.58 11.59
C ARG A 565 7.32 1.56 10.93
N PRO A 566 6.80 1.28 9.73
CA PRO A 566 5.81 2.14 9.07
C PRO A 566 4.43 1.95 9.73
N PHE A 567 4.28 2.43 10.96
CA PHE A 567 3.05 2.29 11.74
C PHE A 567 2.03 3.35 11.37
N THR A 568 2.51 4.52 10.94
CA THR A 568 1.68 5.59 10.38
C THR A 568 1.09 5.17 9.03
N ASP A 569 -0.23 5.24 8.90
CA ASP A 569 -0.88 5.19 7.59
C ASP A 569 -0.77 6.58 6.95
N GLN A 570 0.28 6.78 6.16
CA GLN A 570 0.61 8.07 5.54
C GLN A 570 -0.55 8.59 4.67
N ARG A 571 -1.24 7.72 3.94
CA ARG A 571 -2.32 8.13 3.04
C ARG A 571 -3.54 8.59 3.85
N ALA A 572 -3.92 7.84 4.89
CA ALA A 572 -4.99 8.26 5.80
C ALA A 572 -4.68 9.59 6.50
N SER A 573 -3.45 9.78 6.99
CA SER A 573 -3.00 11.03 7.62
C SER A 573 -3.13 12.22 6.68
N VAL A 574 -2.65 12.09 5.45
CA VAL A 574 -2.71 13.17 4.45
C VAL A 574 -4.16 13.45 4.04
N ILE A 575 -5.00 12.44 3.87
CA ILE A 575 -6.43 12.64 3.54
C ILE A 575 -7.12 13.44 4.64
N ARG A 576 -6.92 13.07 5.91
CA ARG A 576 -7.50 13.82 7.05
C ARG A 576 -6.99 15.26 7.08
N PHE A 577 -5.68 15.45 6.89
CA PHE A 577 -5.06 16.77 6.83
C PHE A 577 -5.63 17.65 5.70
N VAL A 578 -5.76 17.11 4.49
CA VAL A 578 -6.34 17.80 3.33
C VAL A 578 -7.79 18.18 3.61
N GLN A 579 -8.59 17.27 4.18
CA GLN A 579 -9.98 17.56 4.52
C GLN A 579 -10.10 18.69 5.56
N SER A 580 -9.22 18.74 6.57
CA SER A 580 -9.18 19.85 7.53
C SER A 580 -8.78 21.18 6.87
N CYS A 581 -7.85 21.16 5.90
CA CYS A 581 -7.50 22.35 5.13
C CYS A 581 -8.69 22.86 4.30
N LEU A 582 -9.41 21.96 3.63
CA LEU A 582 -10.61 22.31 2.85
C LEU A 582 -11.71 22.90 3.74
N LEU A 583 -11.92 22.32 4.93
CA LEU A 583 -12.90 22.81 5.89
C LEU A 583 -12.51 24.20 6.43
N GLY A 584 -11.24 24.39 6.78
CA GLY A 584 -10.71 25.69 7.20
C GLY A 584 -10.92 26.78 6.14
N ALA A 585 -10.62 26.47 4.87
CA ALA A 585 -10.85 27.39 3.75
C ALA A 585 -12.34 27.72 3.56
N ASN A 586 -13.23 26.75 3.75
CA ASN A 586 -14.67 26.95 3.63
C ASN A 586 -15.26 27.83 4.76
N MET A 587 -14.71 27.72 5.97
CA MET A 587 -15.19 28.47 7.14
C MET A 587 -14.62 29.88 7.23
N PHE A 588 -13.33 30.04 6.93
CA PHE A 588 -12.61 31.32 7.15
C PHE A 588 -12.14 32.00 5.87
N GLY A 589 -12.30 31.37 4.71
CA GLY A 589 -11.69 31.82 3.47
C GLY A 589 -10.23 31.35 3.32
N ASP A 590 -9.80 31.24 2.07
CA ASP A 590 -8.45 30.78 1.72
C ASP A 590 -7.38 31.89 1.65
N PRO A 591 -7.60 33.06 1.03
CA PRO A 591 -6.58 34.10 1.02
C PRO A 591 -6.34 34.65 2.43
N ASP A 592 -5.08 34.91 2.73
CA ASP A 592 -4.69 35.65 3.93
C ASP A 592 -4.75 37.15 3.61
N ASP A 593 -5.65 37.86 4.28
CA ASP A 593 -5.85 39.31 4.12
C ASP A 593 -4.59 40.11 4.46
N GLN A 594 -3.69 39.54 5.27
CA GLN A 594 -2.40 40.14 5.62
C GLN A 594 -1.31 39.90 4.57
N GLY A 595 -1.59 39.12 3.52
CA GLY A 595 -0.66 38.90 2.41
C GLY A 595 0.59 38.08 2.75
N ARG A 596 0.59 37.32 3.85
CA ARG A 596 1.74 36.51 4.31
C ARG A 596 1.84 35.16 3.60
N GLY A 597 0.92 34.87 2.66
CA GLY A 597 0.93 33.66 1.85
C GLY A 597 0.44 32.40 2.58
N GLN A 598 -0.26 32.56 3.70
CA GLN A 598 -0.85 31.46 4.47
C GLN A 598 -2.15 30.98 3.81
N SER A 599 -2.07 30.02 2.88
CA SER A 599 -3.23 29.45 2.18
C SER A 599 -3.44 27.99 2.58
N PHE A 600 -4.68 27.64 2.95
CA PHE A 600 -5.07 26.27 3.27
C PHE A 600 -5.04 25.40 2.01
N TYR A 601 -5.52 25.92 0.88
CA TYR A 601 -5.48 25.25 -0.41
C TYR A 601 -4.05 24.96 -0.85
N ARG A 602 -3.11 25.89 -0.62
CA ARG A 602 -1.69 25.64 -0.88
C ARG A 602 -1.16 24.48 -0.03
N MET A 603 -1.45 24.44 1.28
CA MET A 603 -1.03 23.32 2.14
C MET A 603 -1.58 21.97 1.66
N ALA A 604 -2.83 21.93 1.18
CA ALA A 604 -3.43 20.73 0.61
C ALA A 604 -2.73 20.32 -0.70
N LEU A 605 -2.52 21.26 -1.63
CA LEU A 605 -1.88 20.99 -2.92
C LEU A 605 -0.43 20.53 -2.79
N GLU A 606 0.32 21.00 -1.78
CA GLU A 606 1.70 20.56 -1.53
C GLU A 606 1.79 19.05 -1.24
N TYR A 607 0.74 18.45 -0.67
CA TYR A 607 0.65 17.00 -0.51
C TYR A 607 0.07 16.27 -1.72
N LEU A 608 -0.89 16.87 -2.43
CA LEU A 608 -1.59 16.21 -3.54
C LEU A 608 -0.84 16.27 -4.87
N LEU A 609 -0.03 17.31 -5.09
CA LEU A 609 0.76 17.55 -6.29
C LEU A 609 2.25 17.76 -5.97
N PRO A 610 2.91 16.77 -5.33
CA PRO A 610 4.31 16.90 -4.96
C PRO A 610 5.17 17.11 -6.21
N GLY A 611 5.99 18.17 -6.21
CA GLY A 611 6.92 18.48 -7.31
C GLY A 611 6.37 19.34 -8.45
N LEU A 612 5.07 19.66 -8.46
CA LEU A 612 4.48 20.59 -9.44
C LEU A 612 4.37 22.04 -8.93
N LEU A 613 4.65 22.26 -7.64
CA LEU A 613 4.63 23.57 -7.02
C LEU A 613 6.03 24.18 -6.92
N VAL A 614 6.12 25.50 -7.02
CA VAL A 614 7.38 26.25 -6.84
C VAL A 614 7.70 26.35 -5.35
N SER A 615 8.86 25.84 -4.95
CA SER A 615 9.37 25.84 -3.55
C SER A 615 8.38 25.21 -2.54
N PRO A 616 8.05 23.91 -2.68
CA PRO A 616 7.19 23.22 -1.72
C PRO A 616 7.90 23.06 -0.38
N ASP A 617 7.17 23.12 0.73
CA ASP A 617 7.77 22.90 2.05
C ASP A 617 8.19 21.41 2.21
N PRO A 618 9.45 21.14 2.60
CA PRO A 618 10.02 19.80 2.70
C PRO A 618 9.23 18.85 3.61
N ALA A 619 8.45 19.36 4.57
CA ALA A 619 7.61 18.55 5.43
C ALA A 619 6.44 17.86 4.69
N ALA A 620 6.06 18.32 3.48
CA ALA A 620 5.08 17.64 2.64
C ALA A 620 5.67 16.69 1.60
N ASN A 621 7.01 16.51 1.58
CA ASN A 621 7.65 15.64 0.61
C ASN A 621 7.49 14.15 0.99
N LEU A 622 6.28 13.63 0.81
CA LEU A 622 5.95 12.23 0.95
C LEU A 622 5.87 11.57 -0.43
N SER A 623 6.43 10.38 -0.55
CA SER A 623 6.40 9.57 -1.79
C SER A 623 5.05 8.88 -1.98
N LEU A 624 3.95 9.64 -1.96
CA LEU A 624 2.58 9.14 -2.16
C LEU A 624 2.12 9.45 -3.59
N ARG A 625 1.54 8.44 -4.24
CA ARG A 625 0.94 8.58 -5.57
C ARG A 625 -0.57 8.78 -5.44
N TRP A 626 -1.04 9.90 -5.95
CA TRP A 626 -2.46 10.26 -5.94
C TRP A 626 -3.16 10.01 -7.27
N PHE A 627 -2.40 10.03 -8.36
CA PHE A 627 -2.89 9.92 -9.72
C PHE A 627 -2.26 8.72 -10.44
N ASP A 628 -2.99 8.18 -11.40
CA ASP A 628 -2.57 7.12 -12.31
C ASP A 628 -3.18 7.37 -13.71
N LEU A 629 -2.84 6.56 -14.70
CA LEU A 629 -3.47 6.58 -16.02
C LEU A 629 -4.55 5.50 -16.15
N ASP A 630 -5.71 5.87 -16.68
CA ASP A 630 -6.77 4.93 -17.01
C ASP A 630 -6.49 4.16 -18.32
N GLU A 631 -7.40 3.25 -18.71
CA GLU A 631 -7.26 2.49 -19.95
C GLU A 631 -7.24 3.36 -21.23
N LYS A 632 -7.73 4.61 -21.15
CA LYS A 632 -7.73 5.58 -22.24
C LYS A 632 -6.49 6.47 -22.23
N GLY A 633 -5.60 6.34 -21.25
CA GLY A 633 -4.44 7.20 -21.09
C GLY A 633 -4.79 8.58 -20.52
N GLU A 634 -5.95 8.72 -19.88
CA GLU A 634 -6.33 9.93 -19.15
C GLU A 634 -5.99 9.80 -17.67
N VAL A 635 -5.74 10.95 -17.04
CA VAL A 635 -5.43 11.01 -15.61
C VAL A 635 -6.67 10.60 -14.81
N CYS A 636 -6.50 9.61 -13.95
CA CYS A 636 -7.50 9.18 -12.97
C CYS A 636 -6.91 9.13 -11.56
N ALA A 637 -7.77 9.02 -10.55
CA ALA A 637 -7.33 8.80 -9.18
C ALA A 637 -6.64 7.42 -9.06
N HIS A 638 -5.52 7.37 -8.34
CA HIS A 638 -4.80 6.12 -8.08
C HIS A 638 -5.72 5.09 -7.42
N PRO A 639 -5.66 3.79 -7.77
CA PRO A 639 -6.57 2.76 -7.27
C PRO A 639 -6.69 2.71 -5.74
N ASP A 640 -5.60 2.95 -5.02
CA ASP A 640 -5.57 3.03 -3.56
C ASP A 640 -6.51 4.09 -2.98
N CYS A 641 -6.80 5.18 -3.70
CA CYS A 641 -7.72 6.22 -3.22
C CYS A 641 -9.15 5.68 -3.04
N LYS A 642 -9.51 4.60 -3.75
CA LYS A 642 -10.82 3.96 -3.68
C LYS A 642 -11.12 3.38 -2.30
N SER A 643 -10.12 2.84 -1.59
CA SER A 643 -10.32 2.29 -0.23
C SER A 643 -10.65 3.35 0.80
N TYR A 644 -10.26 4.61 0.55
CA TYR A 644 -10.53 5.75 1.42
C TYR A 644 -11.71 6.62 0.97
N THR A 645 -12.39 6.25 -0.13
CA THR A 645 -13.46 7.06 -0.75
C THR A 645 -13.02 8.51 -0.99
N PHE A 646 -11.79 8.71 -1.47
CA PHE A 646 -11.18 10.02 -1.65
C PHE A 646 -11.05 10.36 -3.13
N ASP A 647 -11.85 11.31 -3.61
CA ASP A 647 -11.81 11.79 -5.00
C ASP A 647 -10.79 12.92 -5.16
N VAL A 648 -9.52 12.54 -5.26
CA VAL A 648 -8.42 13.50 -5.38
C VAL A 648 -8.49 14.34 -6.65
N GLN A 649 -9.01 13.79 -7.75
CA GLN A 649 -9.09 14.49 -9.02
C GLN A 649 -10.11 15.63 -8.93
N ALA A 650 -11.31 15.36 -8.45
CA ALA A 650 -12.34 16.38 -8.29
C ALA A 650 -11.90 17.46 -7.28
N ILE A 651 -11.24 17.08 -6.19
CA ILE A 651 -10.75 18.02 -5.18
C ILE A 651 -9.68 18.95 -5.78
N VAL A 652 -8.66 18.41 -6.45
CA VAL A 652 -7.58 19.23 -7.04
C VAL A 652 -8.12 20.15 -8.13
N GLU A 653 -8.98 19.63 -9.02
CA GLU A 653 -9.62 20.43 -10.06
C GLU A 653 -10.39 21.60 -9.45
N LYS A 654 -11.19 21.35 -8.40
CA LYS A 654 -11.98 22.37 -7.71
C LYS A 654 -11.09 23.44 -7.05
N ILE A 655 -10.03 23.04 -6.34
CA ILE A 655 -9.09 23.99 -5.72
C ILE A 655 -8.47 24.91 -6.79
N VAL A 656 -7.97 24.34 -7.89
CA VAL A 656 -7.32 25.11 -8.95
C VAL A 656 -8.31 26.04 -9.65
N GLN A 657 -9.54 25.56 -9.91
CA GLN A 657 -10.60 26.38 -10.49
C GLN A 657 -11.00 27.55 -9.59
N ASP A 658 -11.03 27.37 -8.27
CA ASP A 658 -11.38 28.45 -7.33
C ASP A 658 -10.30 29.53 -7.26
N GLN A 659 -9.02 29.15 -7.32
CA GLN A 659 -7.93 30.14 -7.25
C GLN A 659 -7.60 30.80 -8.59
N SER A 660 -7.68 30.06 -9.69
CA SER A 660 -7.14 30.48 -11.00
C SER A 660 -8.15 30.38 -12.15
N GLY A 661 -9.41 30.05 -11.83
CA GLY A 661 -10.46 29.86 -12.81
C GLY A 661 -10.27 28.63 -13.70
N ARG A 662 -11.18 28.46 -14.65
CA ARG A 662 -11.12 27.37 -15.64
C ARG A 662 -9.86 27.43 -16.49
N ALA A 663 -9.35 28.63 -16.76
CA ALA A 663 -8.12 28.83 -17.54
C ALA A 663 -6.89 28.26 -16.82
N GLY A 664 -6.79 28.41 -15.49
CA GLY A 664 -5.69 27.84 -14.72
C GLY A 664 -5.72 26.31 -14.67
N TRP A 665 -6.92 25.70 -14.55
CA TRP A 665 -7.03 24.23 -14.66
C TRP A 665 -6.53 23.71 -16.00
N LEU A 666 -6.87 24.38 -17.10
CA LEU A 666 -6.40 24.03 -18.44
C LEU A 666 -4.86 24.12 -18.60
N GLN A 667 -4.18 24.90 -17.75
CA GLN A 667 -2.72 24.99 -17.72
C GLN A 667 -2.08 23.93 -16.80
N VAL A 668 -2.72 23.59 -15.68
CA VAL A 668 -2.19 22.63 -14.68
C VAL A 668 -2.43 21.18 -15.10
N GLN A 669 -3.61 20.87 -15.67
CA GLN A 669 -4.00 19.52 -16.06
C GLN A 669 -2.96 18.84 -16.98
N PRO A 670 -2.39 19.50 -18.02
CA PRO A 670 -1.34 18.90 -18.85
C PRO A 670 -0.07 18.56 -18.07
N ASN A 671 0.32 19.38 -17.08
CA ASN A 671 1.51 19.15 -16.26
C ASN A 671 1.32 17.95 -15.32
N ILE A 672 0.11 17.79 -14.76
CA ILE A 672 -0.24 16.60 -13.99
C ILE A 672 -0.15 15.36 -14.90
N LYS A 673 -0.75 15.43 -16.10
CA LYS A 673 -0.71 14.32 -17.07
C LYS A 673 0.73 13.97 -17.46
N GLU A 674 1.60 14.95 -17.69
CA GLU A 674 3.00 14.72 -18.04
C GLU A 674 3.78 14.08 -16.89
N SER A 675 3.62 14.57 -15.66
CA SER A 675 4.28 14.01 -14.48
C SER A 675 3.84 12.56 -14.20
N VAL A 676 2.53 12.30 -14.26
CA VAL A 676 1.97 10.95 -14.08
C VAL A 676 2.46 10.02 -15.19
N TYR A 677 2.47 10.48 -16.44
CA TYR A 677 2.97 9.72 -17.58
C TYR A 677 4.44 9.33 -17.44
N LEU A 678 5.31 10.26 -17.02
CA LEU A 678 6.74 9.97 -16.83
C LEU A 678 6.98 8.93 -15.73
N ASN A 679 6.27 9.04 -14.61
CA ASN A 679 6.34 8.05 -13.53
C ASN A 679 5.82 6.69 -13.99
N PHE A 680 4.66 6.67 -14.66
CA PHE A 680 4.03 5.47 -15.19
C PHE A 680 4.95 4.73 -16.17
N VAL A 681 5.60 5.45 -17.10
CA VAL A 681 6.58 4.88 -18.02
C VAL A 681 7.77 4.30 -17.25
N ALA A 682 8.33 5.04 -16.28
CA ALA A 682 9.48 4.58 -15.51
C ALA A 682 9.18 3.27 -14.77
N ASP A 683 7.98 3.13 -14.19
CA ASP A 683 7.56 1.90 -13.52
C ASP A 683 7.42 0.73 -14.49
N VAL A 684 6.81 0.95 -15.65
CA VAL A 684 6.62 -0.10 -16.67
C VAL A 684 7.96 -0.60 -17.19
N GLU A 685 8.92 0.31 -17.42
CA GLU A 685 10.27 -0.08 -17.84
C GLU A 685 11.02 -0.83 -16.74
N ALA A 686 10.85 -0.43 -15.47
CA ALA A 686 11.42 -1.16 -14.34
C ALA A 686 10.84 -2.57 -14.21
N ASP A 687 9.51 -2.72 -14.30
CA ASP A 687 8.80 -4.00 -14.28
C ASP A 687 9.29 -4.90 -15.44
N TYR A 688 9.46 -4.35 -16.64
CA TYR A 688 9.92 -5.11 -17.80
C TYR A 688 11.40 -5.53 -17.68
N GLU A 689 12.28 -4.65 -17.21
CA GLU A 689 13.69 -5.00 -16.95
C GLU A 689 13.83 -6.03 -15.82
N GLU A 690 12.96 -6.00 -14.81
CA GLU A 690 12.90 -7.06 -13.78
C GLU A 690 12.61 -8.43 -14.40
N VAL A 691 11.62 -8.53 -15.30
CA VAL A 691 11.32 -9.79 -15.99
C VAL A 691 12.49 -10.23 -16.86
N LYS A 692 13.10 -9.30 -17.59
CA LYS A 692 14.27 -9.58 -18.44
C LYS A 692 15.42 -10.17 -17.63
N ASN A 693 15.74 -9.57 -16.49
CA ASN A 693 16.75 -10.11 -15.58
C ASN A 693 16.30 -11.46 -15.01
N GLY A 694 15.02 -11.59 -14.62
CA GLY A 694 14.43 -12.83 -14.11
C GLY A 694 14.45 -14.02 -15.08
N LEU A 695 14.46 -13.77 -16.39
CA LEU A 695 14.54 -14.81 -17.43
C LEU A 695 15.98 -15.21 -17.81
N GLN A 696 16.99 -14.38 -17.51
CA GLN A 696 18.40 -14.65 -17.88
C GLN A 696 19.08 -15.71 -17.02
N TRP A 697 18.52 -16.03 -15.84
CA TRP A 697 19.09 -17.04 -14.94
C TRP A 697 19.09 -18.44 -15.57
N SER A 698 20.21 -19.16 -15.45
CA SER A 698 20.35 -20.53 -15.98
C SER A 698 19.82 -21.64 -15.06
N ASP A 699 19.53 -21.31 -13.80
CA ASP A 699 19.28 -22.27 -12.72
C ASP A 699 17.87 -22.08 -12.11
N PHE A 700 17.60 -22.66 -10.93
CA PHE A 700 16.29 -22.64 -10.23
C PHE A 700 15.72 -21.25 -9.89
N ARG A 701 16.49 -20.19 -10.12
CA ARG A 701 16.11 -18.78 -9.89
C ARG A 701 15.48 -18.13 -11.12
N ARG A 702 15.52 -18.82 -12.27
CA ARG A 702 14.80 -18.39 -13.46
C ARG A 702 13.32 -18.30 -13.17
N TRP A 703 12.72 -17.18 -13.55
CA TRP A 703 11.28 -17.01 -13.48
C TRP A 703 10.58 -18.12 -14.27
N LYS A 704 9.48 -18.63 -13.72
CA LYS A 704 8.61 -19.52 -14.49
C LYS A 704 8.05 -18.72 -15.67
N ASP A 705 8.04 -19.35 -16.84
CA ASP A 705 7.56 -18.72 -18.07
C ASP A 705 6.11 -18.19 -17.91
N GLU A 706 5.25 -18.87 -17.13
CA GLU A 706 3.89 -18.40 -16.79
C GLU A 706 3.87 -17.06 -16.02
N THR A 707 4.74 -16.93 -15.01
CA THR A 707 4.85 -15.72 -14.17
C THR A 707 5.42 -14.56 -14.99
N ALA A 708 6.47 -14.82 -15.76
CA ALA A 708 7.05 -13.84 -16.67
C ALA A 708 6.02 -13.37 -17.70
N ARG A 709 5.25 -14.28 -18.30
CA ARG A 709 4.21 -13.96 -19.27
C ARG A 709 3.12 -13.07 -18.66
N THR A 710 2.67 -13.37 -17.44
CA THR A 710 1.67 -12.56 -16.74
C THR A 710 2.17 -11.12 -16.54
N GLN A 711 3.42 -10.95 -16.11
CA GLN A 711 4.01 -9.64 -15.88
C GLN A 711 4.23 -8.87 -17.20
N ILE A 712 4.67 -9.55 -18.26
CA ILE A 712 4.82 -8.91 -19.58
C ILE A 712 3.45 -8.52 -20.17
N ILE A 713 2.38 -9.29 -19.98
CA ILE A 713 1.03 -8.88 -20.38
C ILE A 713 0.63 -7.56 -19.71
N SER A 714 0.95 -7.40 -18.42
CA SER A 714 0.75 -6.13 -17.71
C SER A 714 1.55 -5.00 -18.37
N CYS A 715 2.83 -5.24 -18.68
CA CYS A 715 3.70 -4.27 -19.36
C CYS A 715 3.16 -3.88 -20.75
N LEU A 716 2.74 -4.84 -21.56
CA LEU A 716 2.16 -4.62 -22.90
C LEU A 716 0.91 -3.74 -22.83
N ARG A 717 -0.02 -4.05 -21.90
CA ARG A 717 -1.21 -3.23 -21.68
C ARG A 717 -0.86 -1.81 -21.25
N ARG A 718 0.09 -1.66 -20.32
CA ARG A 718 0.54 -0.34 -19.85
C ARG A 718 1.27 0.44 -20.94
N TRP A 719 2.07 -0.18 -21.80
CA TRP A 719 2.67 0.47 -22.97
C TRP A 719 1.62 1.00 -23.96
N VAL A 720 0.52 0.26 -24.18
CA VAL A 720 -0.62 0.75 -24.97
C VAL A 720 -1.28 1.95 -24.29
N ILE A 721 -1.45 1.93 -22.97
CA ILE A 721 -1.98 3.07 -22.19
C ILE A 721 -1.05 4.30 -22.33
N ALA A 722 0.27 4.10 -22.22
CA ALA A 722 1.26 5.16 -22.39
C ALA A 722 1.18 5.78 -23.79
N TRP A 723 0.99 4.97 -24.84
CA TRP A 723 0.74 5.48 -26.18
C TRP A 723 -0.56 6.29 -26.28
N ARG A 724 -1.67 5.80 -25.69
CA ARG A 724 -2.94 6.54 -25.69
C ARG A 724 -2.83 7.89 -24.96
N ALA A 725 -2.02 7.96 -23.91
CA ALA A 725 -1.79 9.20 -23.15
C ALA A 725 -1.06 10.28 -23.98
N TYR A 726 -0.01 9.89 -24.72
CA TYR A 726 0.75 10.77 -25.61
C TYR A 726 1.12 10.06 -26.92
N PRO A 727 0.27 10.11 -27.96
CA PRO A 727 0.51 9.36 -29.21
C PRO A 727 1.82 9.69 -29.91
N GLU A 728 2.24 10.96 -29.91
CA GLU A 728 3.47 11.42 -30.58
C GLU A 728 4.75 10.87 -29.92
N ARG A 729 4.80 10.85 -28.58
CA ARG A 729 5.95 10.35 -27.81
C ARG A 729 5.88 8.83 -27.60
N GLY A 730 4.67 8.29 -27.53
CA GLY A 730 4.40 6.91 -27.18
C GLY A 730 4.47 5.91 -28.34
N ALA A 731 4.70 6.36 -29.58
CA ALA A 731 4.89 5.46 -30.73
C ALA A 731 6.00 4.42 -30.50
N VAL A 732 7.05 4.79 -29.74
CA VAL A 732 8.14 3.89 -29.34
C VAL A 732 7.62 2.72 -28.48
N PHE A 733 6.60 2.91 -27.66
CA PHE A 733 6.02 1.84 -26.84
C PHE A 733 5.22 0.85 -27.68
N LEU A 734 4.50 1.31 -28.71
CA LEU A 734 3.86 0.41 -29.66
C LEU A 734 4.89 -0.42 -30.44
N GLN A 735 6.04 0.17 -30.79
CA GLN A 735 7.15 -0.59 -31.38
C GLN A 735 7.71 -1.65 -30.42
N LYS A 736 7.83 -1.34 -29.12
CA LYS A 736 8.21 -2.34 -28.11
C LYS A 736 7.19 -3.47 -28.03
N CYS A 737 5.89 -3.15 -28.01
CA CYS A 737 4.84 -4.16 -28.07
C CYS A 737 4.96 -5.03 -29.33
N LEU A 738 5.19 -4.43 -30.51
CA LEU A 738 5.37 -5.18 -31.75
C LEU A 738 6.56 -6.13 -31.66
N ARG A 739 7.74 -5.65 -31.24
CA ARG A 739 8.95 -6.49 -31.10
C ARG A 739 8.73 -7.65 -30.11
N GLU A 740 8.04 -7.39 -29.01
CA GLU A 740 7.71 -8.44 -28.06
C GLU A 740 6.74 -9.46 -28.69
N LEU A 741 5.63 -9.02 -29.27
CA LEU A 741 4.60 -9.89 -29.85
C LEU A 741 5.06 -10.68 -31.09
N THR A 742 6.00 -10.15 -31.89
CA THR A 742 6.63 -10.88 -33.00
C THR A 742 7.65 -11.92 -32.53
N GLY A 743 8.00 -11.90 -31.24
CA GLY A 743 8.94 -12.82 -30.64
C GLY A 743 10.40 -12.36 -30.70
N ASP A 744 10.70 -11.13 -31.13
CA ASP A 744 12.06 -10.54 -31.03
C ASP A 744 12.43 -10.20 -29.58
N GLY A 745 11.42 -9.97 -28.74
CA GLY A 745 11.57 -9.69 -27.33
C GLY A 745 11.88 -10.92 -26.46
N LEU A 746 11.35 -10.91 -25.23
CA LEU A 746 11.70 -11.89 -24.20
C LEU A 746 11.02 -13.24 -24.39
N MET A 747 9.79 -13.26 -24.93
CA MET A 747 8.99 -14.48 -25.04
C MET A 747 8.35 -14.68 -26.41
N LEU A 748 7.97 -15.93 -26.70
CA LEU A 748 7.11 -16.25 -27.84
C LEU A 748 5.63 -16.12 -27.45
N TRP A 749 4.88 -15.36 -28.23
CA TRP A 749 3.46 -15.05 -28.00
C TRP A 749 2.51 -15.76 -28.95
N LEU A 750 3.04 -16.16 -30.09
CA LEU A 750 2.35 -16.94 -31.10
C LEU A 750 2.98 -18.33 -31.15
N GLN A 751 2.22 -19.31 -31.60
CA GLN A 751 2.69 -20.66 -31.86
C GLN A 751 1.92 -21.26 -33.02
N HIS A 752 2.50 -22.27 -33.65
CA HIS A 752 1.75 -23.10 -34.59
C HIS A 752 0.93 -24.12 -33.79
N THR A 753 -0.39 -24.02 -33.87
CA THR A 753 -1.22 -25.24 -33.91
C THR A 753 -0.96 -25.88 -35.26
N PRO A 754 -0.77 -27.19 -35.44
CA PRO A 754 0.09 -27.75 -36.50
C PRO A 754 -0.05 -27.17 -37.92
N ASP A 755 -1.24 -26.69 -38.31
CA ASP A 755 -1.53 -26.09 -39.62
C ASP A 755 -1.85 -24.58 -39.62
N THR A 756 -1.97 -23.95 -38.45
CA THR A 756 -2.38 -22.55 -38.27
C THR A 756 -1.62 -21.83 -37.17
N LEU A 757 -1.30 -20.56 -37.41
CA LEU A 757 -0.75 -19.66 -36.41
C LEU A 757 -1.84 -19.28 -35.39
N ALA A 758 -1.59 -19.53 -34.11
CA ALA A 758 -2.50 -19.23 -33.01
C ALA A 758 -1.76 -18.50 -31.87
N THR A 759 -2.52 -17.83 -31.00
CA THR A 759 -1.97 -17.27 -29.76
C THR A 759 -1.52 -18.40 -28.83
N HIS A 760 -0.42 -18.18 -28.10
CA HIS A 760 0.09 -19.12 -27.11
C HIS A 760 -0.99 -19.46 -26.04
N PRO A 761 -1.17 -20.74 -25.65
CA PRO A 761 -2.23 -21.17 -24.74
C PRO A 761 -2.22 -20.44 -23.41
N ASP A 762 -1.05 -20.28 -22.81
CA ASP A 762 -0.89 -19.55 -21.53
C ASP A 762 -1.33 -18.08 -21.66
N SER A 763 -1.04 -17.44 -22.80
CA SER A 763 -1.48 -16.05 -23.04
C SER A 763 -3.00 -15.96 -23.07
N LEU A 764 -3.67 -16.91 -23.73
CA LEU A 764 -5.13 -16.99 -23.76
C LEU A 764 -5.71 -17.31 -22.37
N ALA A 765 -5.05 -18.18 -21.59
CA ALA A 765 -5.47 -18.50 -20.23
C ALA A 765 -5.46 -17.26 -19.31
N PHE A 766 -4.52 -16.33 -19.53
CA PHE A 766 -4.47 -15.04 -18.84
C PHE A 766 -5.35 -13.95 -19.49
N GLY A 767 -6.21 -14.32 -20.45
CA GLY A 767 -7.14 -13.39 -21.11
C GLY A 767 -6.45 -12.39 -22.05
N TYR A 768 -5.31 -12.75 -22.65
CA TYR A 768 -4.58 -11.92 -23.61
C TYR A 768 -4.46 -12.60 -24.97
N ASN A 769 -5.17 -12.07 -25.98
CA ASN A 769 -5.12 -12.57 -27.34
C ASN A 769 -4.04 -11.83 -28.15
N ALA A 770 -2.82 -12.37 -28.13
CA ALA A 770 -1.66 -11.77 -28.78
C ALA A 770 -1.84 -11.53 -30.29
N GLN A 771 -2.55 -12.42 -30.99
CA GLN A 771 -2.81 -12.26 -32.43
C GLN A 771 -3.76 -11.09 -32.72
N ALA A 772 -4.81 -10.92 -31.91
CA ALA A 772 -5.73 -9.80 -32.05
C ALA A 772 -5.05 -8.47 -31.69
N GLU A 773 -4.26 -8.46 -30.62
CA GLU A 773 -3.50 -7.30 -30.17
C GLU A 773 -2.43 -6.87 -31.18
N LEU A 774 -1.67 -7.82 -31.74
CA LEU A 774 -0.69 -7.55 -32.79
C LEU A 774 -1.35 -6.87 -34.00
N LYS A 775 -2.50 -7.37 -34.45
CA LYS A 775 -3.26 -6.79 -35.55
C LYS A 775 -3.73 -5.39 -35.23
N MET A 776 -4.33 -5.19 -34.05
CA MET A 776 -4.80 -3.86 -33.61
C MET A 776 -3.64 -2.85 -33.58
N ILE A 777 -2.49 -3.21 -33.02
CA ILE A 777 -1.31 -2.33 -32.93
C ILE A 777 -0.77 -2.00 -34.32
N HIS A 778 -0.68 -2.99 -35.21
CA HIS A 778 -0.24 -2.80 -36.59
C HIS A 778 -1.17 -1.84 -37.36
N ASP A 779 -2.48 -2.07 -37.31
CA ASP A 779 -3.49 -1.24 -37.96
C ASP A 779 -3.42 0.21 -37.44
N THR A 780 -3.20 0.37 -36.13
CA THR A 780 -3.09 1.68 -35.47
C THR A 780 -1.83 2.44 -35.89
N LEU A 781 -0.67 1.76 -35.97
CA LEU A 781 0.58 2.39 -36.42
C LEU A 781 0.53 2.79 -37.89
N HIS A 782 -0.09 1.98 -38.75
CA HIS A 782 -0.28 2.32 -40.16
C HIS A 782 -1.23 3.50 -40.38
N ALA A 783 -2.21 3.69 -39.50
CA ALA A 783 -3.15 4.81 -39.59
C ALA A 783 -2.54 6.17 -39.19
N THR A 784 -1.37 6.19 -38.54
CA THR A 784 -0.80 7.42 -37.93
C THR A 784 0.26 8.14 -38.76
N ASP A 785 0.58 7.70 -40.00
CA ASP A 785 1.58 8.31 -40.91
C ASP A 785 2.92 8.70 -40.22
N THR A 786 3.29 7.97 -39.16
CA THR A 786 4.54 8.20 -38.43
C THR A 786 5.71 7.58 -39.21
N PRO A 787 6.96 8.07 -39.09
CA PRO A 787 8.11 7.47 -39.78
C PRO A 787 8.35 5.99 -39.42
N ALA A 788 7.83 5.53 -38.28
CA ALA A 788 7.77 4.13 -37.88
C ALA A 788 6.89 3.24 -38.79
N SER A 789 5.88 3.81 -39.46
CA SER A 789 4.97 3.10 -40.37
C SER A 789 5.65 2.64 -41.66
N LEU A 790 6.76 3.29 -42.06
CA LEU A 790 7.52 2.98 -43.27
C LEU A 790 8.40 1.73 -43.13
N GLU A 791 8.77 1.34 -41.91
CA GLU A 791 9.65 0.20 -41.64
C GLU A 791 8.89 -1.11 -41.35
N THR A 792 7.58 -1.05 -41.10
CA THR A 792 6.83 -2.15 -40.48
C THR A 792 5.78 -2.76 -41.43
N SER A 793 6.19 -3.20 -42.63
CA SER A 793 5.27 -3.89 -43.55
C SER A 793 4.70 -5.18 -42.95
N GLU A 794 3.46 -5.54 -43.28
CA GLU A 794 2.86 -6.83 -42.84
C GLU A 794 3.74 -8.03 -43.24
N SER A 795 4.38 -7.97 -44.42
CA SER A 795 5.34 -8.97 -44.87
C SER A 795 6.57 -9.09 -43.97
N ALA A 796 7.10 -7.96 -43.47
CA ALA A 796 8.24 -7.96 -42.56
C ALA A 796 7.86 -8.54 -41.19
N LEU A 797 6.66 -8.22 -40.67
CA LEU A 797 6.17 -8.81 -39.42
C LEU A 797 6.01 -10.34 -39.54
N ARG A 798 5.44 -10.82 -40.65
CA ARG A 798 5.31 -12.26 -40.93
C ARG A 798 6.67 -12.94 -41.02
N GLN A 799 7.65 -12.30 -41.64
CA GLN A 799 9.04 -12.79 -41.69
C GLN A 799 9.63 -12.92 -40.30
N THR A 800 9.59 -11.86 -39.49
CA THR A 800 10.12 -11.86 -38.12
C THR A 800 9.47 -12.93 -37.24
N ILE A 801 8.15 -13.09 -37.32
CA ILE A 801 7.43 -14.14 -36.58
C ILE A 801 7.90 -15.52 -37.03
N ALA A 802 7.98 -15.75 -38.35
CA ALA A 802 8.41 -17.04 -38.89
C ALA A 802 9.85 -17.38 -38.47
N ASP A 803 10.77 -16.42 -38.54
CA ASP A 803 12.16 -16.61 -38.15
C ASP A 803 12.30 -16.91 -36.65
N ASN A 804 11.57 -16.20 -35.79
CA ASN A 804 11.59 -16.45 -34.35
C ASN A 804 10.94 -17.77 -33.96
N LEU A 805 9.81 -18.15 -34.58
CA LEU A 805 9.18 -19.46 -34.34
C LEU A 805 10.12 -20.59 -34.75
N PHE A 806 10.77 -20.48 -35.90
CA PHE A 806 11.71 -21.50 -36.36
C PHE A 806 12.94 -21.58 -35.46
N GLY A 807 13.61 -20.44 -35.23
CA GLY A 807 14.88 -20.38 -34.51
C GLY A 807 14.77 -20.60 -33.01
N LYS A 808 13.69 -20.16 -32.36
CA LYS A 808 13.52 -20.24 -30.89
C LYS A 808 12.65 -21.41 -30.43
N SER A 809 11.80 -21.97 -31.30
CA SER A 809 10.88 -23.06 -30.94
C SER A 809 11.12 -24.34 -31.75
N ILE A 810 10.91 -24.30 -33.07
CA ILE A 810 10.86 -25.51 -33.91
C ILE A 810 12.23 -26.20 -33.96
N LEU A 811 13.28 -25.48 -34.31
CA LEU A 811 14.63 -26.05 -34.46
C LEU A 811 15.21 -26.52 -33.12
N PRO A 812 15.17 -25.74 -32.01
CA PRO A 812 15.64 -26.22 -30.71
C PRO A 812 14.85 -27.42 -30.17
N ALA A 813 13.52 -27.45 -30.39
CA ALA A 813 12.71 -28.60 -30.00
C ALA A 813 13.07 -29.85 -30.81
N TYR A 814 13.33 -29.69 -32.11
CA TYR A 814 13.77 -30.76 -32.98
C TYR A 814 15.15 -31.30 -32.59
N GLU A 815 16.10 -30.42 -32.27
CA GLU A 815 17.45 -30.80 -31.85
C GLU A 815 17.45 -31.64 -30.57
N LYS A 816 16.56 -31.32 -29.61
CA LYS A 816 16.38 -32.07 -28.35
C LYS A 816 15.85 -33.49 -28.55
N ILE A 817 15.23 -33.78 -29.69
CA ILE A 817 14.72 -35.12 -29.99
C ILE A 817 15.89 -36.08 -30.13
N LYS A 818 15.85 -37.18 -29.37
CA LYS A 818 16.88 -38.22 -29.43
C LYS A 818 16.68 -39.10 -30.65
N THR A 819 17.73 -39.27 -31.45
CA THR A 819 17.72 -40.18 -32.61
C THR A 819 17.34 -41.59 -32.18
N GLY A 820 16.36 -42.19 -32.87
CA GLY A 820 15.89 -43.56 -32.62
C GLY A 820 14.94 -43.76 -31.42
N ASP A 821 14.61 -42.72 -30.64
CA ASP A 821 13.58 -42.84 -29.58
C ASP A 821 12.16 -42.75 -30.17
N GLU A 822 11.63 -43.89 -30.61
CA GLU A 822 10.32 -44.01 -31.30
C GLU A 822 9.14 -43.36 -30.54
N ARG A 823 9.23 -43.21 -29.21
CA ARG A 823 8.21 -42.51 -28.42
C ARG A 823 8.07 -41.03 -28.79
N GLN A 824 9.13 -40.43 -29.34
CA GLN A 824 9.20 -39.03 -29.72
C GLN A 824 8.86 -38.77 -31.21
N ARG A 825 8.61 -39.83 -31.99
CA ARG A 825 8.22 -39.71 -33.41
C ARG A 825 6.99 -38.81 -33.64
N PRO A 826 5.89 -38.89 -32.86
CA PRO A 826 4.76 -37.98 -33.02
C PRO A 826 5.14 -36.51 -32.77
N ALA A 827 6.06 -36.25 -31.83
CA ALA A 827 6.56 -34.91 -31.57
C ALA A 827 7.39 -34.39 -32.75
N CYS A 828 8.23 -35.24 -33.37
CA CYS A 828 8.96 -34.88 -34.58
C CYS A 828 8.02 -34.58 -35.75
N ALA A 829 7.04 -35.45 -36.01
CA ALA A 829 6.04 -35.24 -37.05
C ALA A 829 5.27 -33.92 -36.87
N ARG A 830 4.93 -33.57 -35.62
CA ARG A 830 4.34 -32.26 -35.29
C ARG A 830 5.28 -31.11 -35.68
N LEU A 831 6.56 -31.15 -35.29
CA LEU A 831 7.54 -30.09 -35.62
C LEU A 831 7.77 -29.94 -37.12
N LEU A 832 7.77 -31.04 -37.89
CA LEU A 832 7.88 -30.99 -39.35
C LEU A 832 6.66 -30.30 -39.98
N ARG A 833 5.45 -30.56 -39.47
CA ARG A 833 4.24 -29.83 -39.90
C ARG A 833 4.28 -28.36 -39.51
N GLU A 834 4.75 -28.06 -38.31
CA GLU A 834 4.96 -26.66 -37.87
C GLU A 834 5.95 -25.94 -38.79
N ALA A 835 7.02 -26.59 -39.28
CA ALA A 835 7.95 -26.03 -40.25
C ALA A 835 7.31 -25.75 -41.62
N LEU A 836 6.44 -26.65 -42.11
CA LEU A 836 5.66 -26.42 -43.33
C LEU A 836 4.69 -25.24 -43.17
N SER A 837 4.00 -25.16 -42.03
CA SER A 837 3.14 -24.02 -41.69
C SER A 837 3.92 -22.71 -41.56
N ASN A 838 5.17 -22.78 -41.08
CA ASN A 838 6.06 -21.64 -41.02
C ASN A 838 6.45 -21.12 -42.42
N TYR A 839 6.66 -22.02 -43.39
CA TYR A 839 6.87 -21.66 -44.79
C TYR A 839 5.65 -20.97 -45.41
N ARG A 840 4.44 -21.42 -45.06
CA ARG A 840 3.19 -20.77 -45.49
C ARG A 840 3.02 -19.37 -44.88
N LEU A 841 3.56 -19.14 -43.69
CA LEU A 841 3.57 -17.83 -43.04
C LEU A 841 4.57 -16.86 -43.71
N HIS A 842 5.79 -17.32 -43.98
CA HIS A 842 6.79 -16.59 -44.75
C HIS A 842 7.66 -17.55 -45.58
N PRO A 843 7.76 -17.35 -46.91
CA PRO A 843 8.43 -18.30 -47.78
C PRO A 843 9.97 -18.20 -47.66
N ASP A 844 10.55 -19.03 -46.80
CA ASP A 844 12.00 -19.25 -46.69
C ASP A 844 12.34 -20.75 -46.82
N THR A 845 13.24 -21.10 -47.74
CA THR A 845 13.61 -22.49 -48.03
C THR A 845 14.25 -23.21 -46.84
N ARG A 846 14.86 -22.49 -45.89
CA ARG A 846 15.48 -23.09 -44.69
C ARG A 846 14.49 -23.95 -43.88
N TYR A 847 13.22 -23.58 -43.86
CA TYR A 847 12.19 -24.32 -43.13
C TYR A 847 11.84 -25.64 -43.83
N LEU A 848 11.78 -25.61 -45.17
CA LEU A 848 11.54 -26.78 -46.00
C LEU A 848 12.75 -27.72 -46.04
N ASP A 849 13.96 -27.16 -46.01
CA ASP A 849 15.21 -27.93 -45.96
C ASP A 849 15.29 -28.84 -44.73
N LEU A 850 14.81 -28.38 -43.57
CA LEU A 850 14.70 -29.22 -42.37
C LEU A 850 13.81 -30.44 -42.63
N VAL A 851 12.66 -30.24 -43.27
CA VAL A 851 11.69 -31.30 -43.57
C VAL A 851 12.24 -32.26 -44.61
N TRP A 852 12.80 -31.72 -45.69
CA TRP A 852 13.42 -32.50 -46.76
C TRP A 852 14.54 -33.40 -46.23
N ARG A 853 15.44 -32.83 -45.43
CA ARG A 853 16.57 -33.58 -44.85
C ARG A 853 16.08 -34.60 -43.84
N GLU A 854 15.12 -34.30 -42.98
CA GLU A 854 14.62 -35.33 -42.07
C GLU A 854 13.89 -36.48 -42.80
N LEU A 855 13.18 -36.21 -43.90
CA LEU A 855 12.46 -37.27 -44.64
C LEU A 855 13.36 -38.10 -45.59
N THR A 856 14.45 -37.52 -46.10
CA THR A 856 15.37 -38.19 -47.05
C THR A 856 16.69 -38.63 -46.41
N GLU A 857 17.21 -37.79 -45.52
CA GLU A 857 18.40 -38.01 -44.71
C GLU A 857 18.07 -38.43 -43.27
N GLU A 858 16.83 -38.82 -42.95
CA GLU A 858 16.43 -39.57 -41.74
C GLU A 858 17.34 -39.35 -40.53
N LEU A 859 17.46 -38.09 -40.08
CA LEU A 859 18.47 -37.67 -39.11
C LEU A 859 18.07 -38.12 -37.70
N LYS A 860 16.77 -38.13 -37.42
CA LYS A 860 16.19 -38.61 -36.16
C LYS A 860 15.46 -39.94 -36.31
N PHE A 861 14.63 -40.08 -37.34
CA PHE A 861 13.79 -41.26 -37.54
C PHE A 861 13.74 -41.76 -38.98
N CYS A 862 13.49 -43.06 -39.13
CA CYS A 862 13.13 -43.67 -40.40
C CYS A 862 11.68 -43.35 -40.75
N TRP A 863 11.39 -42.69 -41.88
CA TRP A 863 10.03 -42.25 -42.22
C TRP A 863 9.39 -43.09 -43.33
N ILE A 864 10.17 -43.48 -44.33
CA ILE A 864 9.70 -44.18 -45.52
C ILE A 864 10.40 -45.52 -45.61
N ASP A 865 9.64 -46.62 -45.60
CA ASP A 865 10.13 -47.96 -45.87
C ASP A 865 9.86 -48.37 -47.33
N ILE A 866 10.58 -49.38 -47.80
CA ILE A 866 10.46 -49.89 -49.16
C ILE A 866 9.91 -51.31 -49.11
N THR A 867 8.75 -51.51 -49.73
CA THR A 867 8.15 -52.84 -49.85
C THR A 867 8.95 -53.73 -50.80
N LYS A 868 8.80 -55.06 -50.66
CA LYS A 868 9.42 -56.06 -51.57
C LYS A 868 9.03 -55.88 -53.05
N ALA A 869 7.95 -55.15 -53.33
CA ALA A 869 7.50 -54.80 -54.68
C ALA A 869 8.10 -53.48 -55.22
N GLY A 870 8.99 -52.82 -54.47
CA GLY A 870 9.60 -51.55 -54.86
C GLY A 870 8.72 -50.32 -54.71
N LYS A 871 7.70 -50.37 -53.84
CA LYS A 871 6.85 -49.22 -53.51
C LYS A 871 7.23 -48.62 -52.16
N ALA A 872 7.19 -47.29 -52.08
CA ALA A 872 7.25 -46.57 -50.81
C ALA A 872 6.06 -46.95 -49.92
N LYS A 873 6.32 -47.01 -48.62
CA LYS A 873 5.31 -47.20 -47.57
C LYS A 873 5.77 -46.41 -46.35
N ALA A 874 4.86 -45.81 -45.59
CA ALA A 874 5.24 -45.23 -44.31
C ALA A 874 5.86 -46.30 -43.39
N PHE A 875 7.03 -46.01 -42.81
CA PHE A 875 7.74 -46.92 -41.90
C PHE A 875 6.89 -47.25 -40.67
N THR A 876 6.29 -46.21 -40.07
CA THR A 876 5.31 -46.33 -38.98
C THR A 876 4.12 -45.41 -39.25
N VAL A 877 2.90 -45.86 -38.98
CA VAL A 877 1.70 -45.02 -39.12
C VAL A 877 1.72 -43.95 -38.03
N THR A 878 1.86 -42.69 -38.43
CA THR A 878 1.77 -41.53 -37.54
C THR A 878 0.51 -40.76 -37.91
N ASN A 879 -0.45 -40.65 -36.98
CA ASN A 879 -1.74 -40.03 -37.25
C ASN A 879 -1.57 -38.59 -37.78
N GLY A 880 -2.12 -38.33 -38.96
CA GLY A 880 -2.10 -37.00 -39.58
C GLY A 880 -0.74 -36.57 -40.16
N PHE A 881 0.21 -37.47 -40.40
CA PHE A 881 1.46 -37.16 -41.08
C PHE A 881 1.80 -38.23 -42.13
N ASP A 882 1.76 -37.84 -43.41
CA ASP A 882 2.11 -38.68 -44.54
C ASP A 882 3.42 -38.18 -45.17
N PRO A 883 4.56 -38.86 -44.93
CA PRO A 883 5.85 -38.41 -45.42
C PRO A 883 5.96 -38.45 -46.95
N GLU A 884 5.24 -39.35 -47.62
CA GLU A 884 5.27 -39.44 -49.09
C GLU A 884 4.48 -38.29 -49.72
N ALA A 885 3.32 -37.96 -49.16
CA ALA A 885 2.54 -36.80 -49.59
C ALA A 885 3.32 -35.49 -49.39
N VAL A 886 4.04 -35.34 -48.27
CA VAL A 886 4.86 -34.16 -47.98
C VAL A 886 6.01 -34.00 -48.98
N LEU A 887 6.73 -35.09 -49.33
CA LEU A 887 7.79 -35.00 -50.34
C LEU A 887 7.26 -34.57 -51.71
N ARG A 888 6.06 -35.02 -52.09
CA ARG A 888 5.40 -34.57 -53.32
C ARG A 888 5.01 -33.10 -53.25
N GLU A 889 4.44 -32.63 -52.13
CA GLU A 889 4.13 -31.21 -51.90
C GLU A 889 5.38 -30.33 -52.01
N LEU A 890 6.51 -30.76 -51.44
CA LEU A 890 7.80 -30.05 -51.54
C LEU A 890 8.28 -29.95 -52.99
N ASN A 891 8.24 -31.06 -53.73
CA ASN A 891 8.63 -31.08 -55.15
C ASN A 891 7.70 -30.24 -56.02
N GLU A 892 6.40 -30.24 -55.76
CA GLU A 892 5.44 -29.38 -56.48
C GLU A 892 5.73 -27.89 -56.24
N THR A 893 6.15 -27.54 -55.02
CA THR A 893 6.46 -26.15 -54.64
C THR A 893 7.82 -25.68 -55.19
N HIS A 894 8.88 -26.50 -55.09
CA HIS A 894 10.23 -26.21 -55.60
C HIS A 894 10.87 -27.43 -56.30
N PRO A 895 10.50 -27.74 -57.55
CA PRO A 895 10.93 -28.98 -58.22
C PRO A 895 12.44 -29.10 -58.42
N ARG A 896 13.16 -27.97 -58.52
CA ARG A 896 14.61 -27.95 -58.71
C ARG A 896 15.40 -28.20 -57.44
N LEU A 897 14.84 -27.88 -56.28
CA LEU A 897 15.51 -28.00 -54.97
C LEU A 897 15.14 -29.31 -54.27
N TYR A 898 13.89 -29.75 -54.42
CA TYR A 898 13.34 -30.94 -53.74
C TYR A 898 12.98 -32.02 -54.75
N ASN A 899 13.99 -32.52 -55.48
CA ASN A 899 13.80 -33.47 -56.57
C ASN A 899 13.42 -34.87 -56.06
N LEU A 900 12.24 -35.37 -56.47
CA LEU A 900 11.76 -36.70 -56.07
C LEU A 900 12.68 -37.86 -56.48
N LEU A 901 13.42 -37.74 -57.59
CA LEU A 901 14.39 -38.75 -58.00
C LEU A 901 15.52 -38.85 -56.98
N GLU A 902 16.04 -37.70 -56.53
CA GLU A 902 17.08 -37.62 -55.53
C GLU A 902 16.59 -38.11 -54.15
N ALA A 903 15.35 -37.78 -53.77
CA ALA A 903 14.75 -38.36 -52.57
C ALA A 903 14.69 -39.89 -52.62
N ARG A 904 14.26 -40.47 -53.76
CA ARG A 904 14.21 -41.92 -53.94
C ARG A 904 15.59 -42.55 -53.80
N GLU A 905 16.60 -41.96 -54.43
CA GLU A 905 17.99 -42.42 -54.32
C GLU A 905 18.48 -42.41 -52.86
N ARG A 906 18.32 -41.29 -52.15
CA ARG A 906 18.76 -41.16 -50.75
C ARG A 906 18.08 -42.19 -49.84
N ILE A 907 16.76 -42.36 -49.96
CA ILE A 907 16.00 -43.34 -49.17
C ILE A 907 16.43 -44.77 -49.50
N ALA A 908 16.68 -45.07 -50.78
CA ALA A 908 17.14 -46.38 -51.22
C ALA A 908 18.55 -46.70 -50.69
N ASP A 909 19.49 -45.75 -50.78
CA ASP A 909 20.85 -45.86 -50.26
C ASP A 909 20.83 -46.17 -48.75
N ARG A 910 19.97 -45.48 -48.00
CA ARG A 910 19.76 -45.70 -46.56
C ARG A 910 19.26 -47.09 -46.24
N ARG A 911 18.18 -47.51 -46.91
CA ARG A 911 17.57 -48.83 -46.66
C ARG A 911 18.54 -49.94 -47.07
N HIS A 912 19.28 -49.75 -48.14
CA HIS A 912 20.33 -50.67 -48.55
C HIS A 912 21.43 -50.78 -47.48
N ALA A 913 21.93 -49.66 -46.96
CA ALA A 913 22.89 -49.65 -45.88
C ALA A 913 22.37 -50.37 -44.62
N ASN A 914 21.11 -50.15 -44.23
CA ASN A 914 20.47 -50.84 -43.10
C ASN A 914 20.44 -52.37 -43.32
N GLN A 915 20.11 -52.83 -44.53
CA GLN A 915 20.10 -54.26 -44.87
C GLN A 915 21.52 -54.86 -44.87
N ILE A 916 22.52 -54.11 -45.34
CA ILE A 916 23.93 -54.51 -45.27
C ILE A 916 24.39 -54.65 -43.82
N GLU A 917 24.10 -53.67 -42.98
CA GLU A 917 24.48 -53.69 -41.56
C GLU A 917 23.81 -54.87 -40.85
N TYR A 918 22.50 -55.06 -41.08
CA TYR A 918 21.73 -56.18 -40.53
C TYR A 918 22.32 -57.53 -40.95
N TYR A 919 22.68 -57.67 -42.23
CA TYR A 919 23.36 -58.86 -42.74
C TYR A 919 24.67 -59.14 -42.00
N PHE A 920 25.51 -58.12 -41.84
CA PHE A 920 26.84 -58.31 -41.24
C PHE A 920 26.80 -58.51 -39.72
N LYS A 921 25.77 -57.98 -39.05
CA LYS A 921 25.56 -58.08 -37.62
C LYS A 921 24.95 -59.42 -37.20
N GLU A 922 23.89 -59.86 -37.88
CA GLU A 922 23.12 -61.03 -37.45
C GLU A 922 23.66 -62.34 -38.04
N ILE A 923 24.35 -62.29 -39.18
CA ILE A 923 24.87 -63.49 -39.84
C ILE A 923 26.36 -63.62 -39.58
N SER A 924 26.74 -64.68 -38.86
CA SER A 924 28.14 -65.00 -38.57
C SER A 924 28.99 -65.12 -39.84
N GLU A 925 30.24 -64.69 -39.76
CA GLU A 925 31.22 -64.88 -40.83
C GLU A 925 31.61 -66.37 -40.99
N PHE A 926 31.45 -67.17 -39.94
CA PHE A 926 31.81 -68.58 -39.94
C PHE A 926 30.66 -69.46 -40.46
N ARG A 927 30.86 -70.04 -41.65
CA ARG A 927 29.85 -70.83 -42.37
C ARG A 927 29.45 -72.16 -41.72
N TYR A 928 30.18 -72.63 -40.70
CA TYR A 928 30.09 -74.01 -40.23
C TYR A 928 28.85 -74.29 -39.36
N GLU A 929 28.15 -73.26 -38.89
CA GLU A 929 26.98 -73.39 -38.01
C GLU A 929 25.76 -72.50 -38.39
N ASN A 930 25.60 -72.11 -39.66
CA ASN A 930 24.39 -71.38 -40.08
C ASN A 930 23.14 -72.28 -39.98
N ARG A 931 22.23 -71.96 -39.05
CA ARG A 931 20.97 -72.66 -38.81
C ARG A 931 19.83 -72.01 -39.59
N ARG A 932 18.62 -72.56 -39.41
CA ARG A 932 17.38 -72.07 -40.02
C ARG A 932 17.13 -70.56 -39.81
N PRO A 933 17.39 -69.95 -38.63
CA PRO A 933 17.19 -68.51 -38.42
C PRO A 933 18.09 -67.62 -39.29
N GLU A 934 19.38 -67.95 -39.44
CA GLU A 934 20.30 -67.12 -40.27
C GLU A 934 19.93 -67.18 -41.76
N ARG A 935 19.38 -68.31 -42.23
CA ARG A 935 18.82 -68.43 -43.59
C ARG A 935 17.59 -67.56 -43.79
N GLU A 936 16.68 -67.55 -42.82
CA GLU A 936 15.46 -66.74 -42.86
C GLU A 936 15.82 -65.26 -43.00
N ILE A 937 16.75 -64.79 -42.16
CA ILE A 937 17.29 -63.43 -42.20
C ILE A 937 17.93 -63.12 -43.55
N ALA A 938 18.79 -63.99 -44.08
CA ALA A 938 19.44 -63.77 -45.38
C ALA A 938 18.46 -63.72 -46.56
N ILE A 939 17.45 -64.60 -46.56
CA ILE A 939 16.39 -64.61 -47.59
C ILE A 939 15.58 -63.33 -47.51
N GLU A 940 15.23 -62.88 -46.30
CA GLU A 940 14.53 -61.62 -46.08
C GLU A 940 15.34 -60.43 -46.61
N ILE A 941 16.63 -60.35 -46.28
CA ILE A 941 17.55 -59.31 -46.76
C ILE A 941 17.63 -59.30 -48.29
N ILE A 942 17.80 -60.46 -48.93
CA ILE A 942 17.84 -60.56 -50.41
C ILE A 942 16.54 -60.04 -51.03
N ARG A 943 15.39 -60.44 -50.50
CA ARG A 943 14.07 -59.99 -50.98
C ARG A 943 13.87 -58.49 -50.75
N ASN A 944 14.33 -57.95 -49.62
CA ASN A 944 14.25 -56.52 -49.31
C ASN A 944 15.17 -55.70 -50.22
N ILE A 945 16.41 -56.14 -50.46
CA ILE A 945 17.35 -55.49 -51.39
C ILE A 945 16.80 -55.50 -52.82
N LYS A 946 16.16 -56.57 -53.26
CA LYS A 946 15.44 -56.60 -54.55
C LYS A 946 14.33 -55.53 -54.60
N GLY A 947 13.56 -55.38 -53.52
CA GLY A 947 12.59 -54.29 -53.38
C GLY A 947 13.23 -52.90 -53.47
N ILE A 948 14.35 -52.69 -52.77
CA ILE A 948 15.12 -51.44 -52.80
C ILE A 948 15.62 -51.12 -54.22
N TYR A 949 16.12 -52.12 -54.94
CA TYR A 949 16.53 -51.96 -56.35
C TYR A 949 15.37 -51.58 -57.27
N LEU A 950 14.19 -52.17 -57.08
CA LEU A 950 13.00 -51.81 -57.85
C LEU A 950 12.51 -50.38 -57.53
N TYR A 951 12.73 -49.91 -56.31
CA TYR A 951 12.42 -48.54 -55.90
C TYR A 951 13.40 -47.52 -56.49
N TYR A 952 14.71 -47.82 -56.50
CA TYR A 952 15.75 -47.05 -57.18
C TYR A 952 16.85 -47.96 -57.77
N PRO A 953 16.94 -48.11 -59.11
CA PRO A 953 17.86 -49.05 -59.75
C PRO A 953 19.34 -48.63 -59.72
N LYS A 954 20.06 -49.04 -58.68
CA LYS A 954 21.53 -48.86 -58.55
C LYS A 954 22.24 -50.20 -58.54
N GLN A 955 23.26 -50.37 -59.38
CA GLN A 955 24.01 -51.62 -59.52
C GLN A 955 24.59 -52.10 -58.18
N GLU A 956 25.13 -51.16 -57.39
CA GLU A 956 25.74 -51.38 -56.08
C GLU A 956 24.82 -52.15 -55.13
N TYR A 957 23.49 -51.97 -55.23
CA TYR A 957 22.54 -52.64 -54.35
C TYR A 957 22.51 -54.16 -54.54
N LEU A 958 22.75 -54.64 -55.77
CA LEU A 958 22.66 -56.06 -56.08
C LEU A 958 23.96 -56.83 -55.80
N GLU A 959 25.04 -56.15 -55.42
CA GLU A 959 26.35 -56.77 -55.19
C GLU A 959 26.32 -57.80 -54.06
N LEU A 960 25.73 -57.46 -52.92
CA LEU A 960 25.61 -58.37 -51.77
C LEU A 960 24.77 -59.61 -52.13
N PRO A 961 23.53 -59.50 -52.66
CA PRO A 961 22.77 -60.65 -53.12
C PRO A 961 23.49 -61.50 -54.18
N LEU A 962 24.18 -60.88 -55.14
CA LEU A 962 24.94 -61.62 -56.16
C LEU A 962 26.12 -62.38 -55.54
N ARG A 963 26.89 -61.73 -54.66
CA ARG A 963 28.00 -62.37 -53.93
C ARG A 963 27.52 -63.54 -53.09
N GLU A 964 26.41 -63.35 -52.39
CA GLU A 964 25.77 -64.33 -51.52
C GLU A 964 25.32 -65.57 -52.33
N LEU A 965 24.55 -65.37 -53.40
CA LEU A 965 23.99 -66.44 -54.22
C LEU A 965 24.99 -67.09 -55.17
N ASN A 966 26.13 -66.45 -55.45
CA ASN A 966 27.26 -67.06 -56.13
C ASN A 966 28.10 -67.98 -55.23
N GLY A 967 27.80 -68.05 -53.92
CA GLY A 967 28.52 -68.89 -52.95
C GLY A 967 29.72 -68.20 -52.29
N ASN A 968 29.90 -66.90 -52.53
CA ASN A 968 30.99 -66.08 -51.99
C ASN A 968 30.57 -65.25 -50.76
N GLY A 969 29.37 -65.49 -50.22
CA GLY A 969 28.82 -64.83 -49.04
C GLY A 969 28.87 -65.66 -47.76
N ARG A 970 27.97 -65.44 -46.81
CA ARG A 970 28.02 -66.05 -45.47
C ARG A 970 27.11 -67.26 -45.32
N ILE A 971 26.08 -67.42 -46.14
CA ILE A 971 25.15 -68.57 -46.09
C ILE A 971 25.49 -69.61 -47.16
N ARG A 972 25.32 -70.89 -46.80
CA ARG A 972 25.44 -72.02 -47.73
C ARG A 972 24.09 -72.33 -48.37
N TRP A 973 23.89 -71.93 -49.61
CA TRP A 973 22.61 -72.11 -50.32
C TRP A 973 22.40 -73.50 -50.94
N ASN A 974 23.47 -74.27 -51.12
CA ASN A 974 23.44 -75.57 -51.75
C ASN A 974 23.60 -76.73 -50.76
N ALA A 975 23.16 -77.93 -51.16
CA ALA A 975 23.33 -79.15 -50.39
C ALA A 975 24.78 -79.67 -50.48
N LEU A 976 25.22 -80.42 -49.47
CA LEU A 976 26.51 -81.13 -49.47
C LEU A 976 26.27 -82.63 -49.63
N LEU A 977 26.94 -83.24 -50.60
CA LEU A 977 27.07 -84.69 -50.72
C LEU A 977 28.09 -85.18 -49.68
N PHE A 978 27.67 -86.13 -48.84
CA PHE A 978 28.42 -86.66 -47.69
C PHE A 978 28.89 -85.61 -46.67
N GLY A 979 28.25 -84.43 -46.63
CA GLY A 979 28.62 -83.34 -45.71
C GLY A 979 29.91 -82.59 -46.06
N LEU A 980 30.55 -82.90 -47.21
CA LEU A 980 31.84 -82.32 -47.60
C LEU A 980 31.85 -81.73 -49.03
N PHE A 981 31.14 -82.34 -49.99
CA PHE A 981 31.20 -81.91 -51.38
C PHE A 981 29.97 -81.08 -51.78
N PRO A 982 30.13 -79.81 -52.20
CA PRO A 982 29.00 -79.01 -52.67
C PRO A 982 28.39 -79.60 -53.94
N ILE A 983 27.11 -79.97 -53.89
CA ILE A 983 26.33 -80.34 -55.07
C ILE A 983 25.49 -79.16 -55.55
N THR A 984 24.98 -79.25 -56.78
CA THR A 984 24.20 -78.16 -57.37
C THR A 984 22.76 -78.11 -56.86
N GLU A 985 22.34 -79.03 -55.99
CA GLU A 985 21.00 -79.06 -55.44
C GLU A 985 20.80 -78.00 -54.35
N ASN A 986 19.58 -77.49 -54.23
CA ASN A 986 19.21 -76.49 -53.24
C ASN A 986 19.32 -77.09 -51.83
N HIS A 987 19.82 -76.33 -50.84
CA HIS A 987 19.85 -76.79 -49.46
C HIS A 987 18.42 -77.11 -49.00
N TYR A 988 18.24 -78.25 -48.31
CA TYR A 988 16.90 -78.75 -47.96
C TYR A 988 16.08 -77.74 -47.14
N GLU A 989 16.73 -76.96 -46.28
CA GLU A 989 16.08 -75.93 -45.45
C GLU A 989 15.52 -74.75 -46.23
N ASN A 990 15.99 -74.49 -47.46
CA ASN A 990 15.49 -73.37 -48.26
C ASN A 990 14.03 -73.58 -48.71
N LYS A 991 13.58 -74.85 -48.76
CA LYS A 991 12.18 -75.20 -49.04
C LYS A 991 11.21 -74.67 -47.96
N TYR A 992 11.66 -74.45 -46.73
CA TYR A 992 10.82 -73.92 -45.66
C TYR A 992 10.45 -72.43 -45.83
N PHE A 993 11.07 -71.74 -46.79
CA PHE A 993 10.91 -70.31 -47.02
C PHE A 993 10.52 -69.97 -48.47
N ASP A 994 10.13 -70.99 -49.25
CA ASP A 994 9.89 -70.90 -50.69
C ASP A 994 11.02 -70.19 -51.45
N PHE A 995 12.25 -70.63 -51.20
CA PHE A 995 13.45 -69.97 -51.73
C PHE A 995 14.28 -70.90 -52.62
N GLU A 996 14.40 -70.54 -53.89
CA GLU A 996 15.27 -71.24 -54.86
C GLU A 996 16.44 -70.36 -55.29
N TYR A 997 17.62 -70.62 -54.71
CA TYR A 997 18.78 -69.75 -54.87
C TYR A 997 19.26 -69.59 -56.33
N LYS A 998 19.06 -70.61 -57.18
CA LYS A 998 19.42 -70.54 -58.61
C LYS A 998 18.48 -69.61 -59.38
N TRP A 999 17.18 -69.71 -59.12
CA TRP A 999 16.17 -68.86 -59.73
C TRP A 999 16.36 -67.42 -59.28
N GLU A 1000 16.52 -67.19 -57.97
CA GLU A 1000 16.77 -65.85 -57.41
C GLU A 1000 18.06 -65.24 -57.98
N ARG A 1001 19.12 -66.03 -58.15
CA ARG A 1001 20.36 -65.58 -58.79
C ARG A 1001 20.16 -65.18 -60.25
N ALA A 1002 19.39 -65.96 -61.00
CA ALA A 1002 19.07 -65.65 -62.39
C ALA A 1002 18.22 -64.37 -62.49
N GLU A 1003 17.26 -64.22 -61.59
CA GLU A 1003 16.39 -63.05 -61.50
C GLU A 1003 17.16 -61.77 -61.13
N ILE A 1004 18.10 -61.83 -60.18
CA ILE A 1004 18.95 -60.68 -59.83
C ILE A 1004 19.89 -60.31 -61.00
N ARG A 1005 20.42 -61.29 -61.74
CA ARG A 1005 21.19 -61.01 -62.97
C ARG A 1005 20.33 -60.35 -64.05
N ARG A 1006 19.09 -60.82 -64.24
CA ARG A 1006 18.12 -60.19 -65.15
C ARG A 1006 17.86 -58.73 -64.78
N LEU A 1007 17.67 -58.44 -63.49
CA LEU A 1007 17.48 -57.07 -63.01
C LEU A 1007 18.70 -56.20 -63.32
N LEU A 1008 19.92 -56.69 -63.07
CA LEU A 1008 21.16 -55.99 -63.39
C LEU A 1008 21.27 -55.69 -64.90
N ASP A 1009 20.99 -56.67 -65.75
CA ASP A 1009 21.01 -56.50 -67.23
C ASP A 1009 19.94 -55.51 -67.72
N GLN A 1010 18.87 -55.30 -66.95
CA GLN A 1010 17.73 -54.42 -67.27
C GLN A 1010 17.76 -53.08 -66.53
N GLN A 1011 18.87 -52.70 -65.89
CA GLN A 1011 18.96 -51.49 -65.07
C GLN A 1011 18.48 -50.22 -65.79
N TYR A 1012 18.81 -50.07 -67.08
CA TYR A 1012 18.38 -48.91 -67.87
C TYR A 1012 16.85 -48.82 -68.02
N VAL A 1013 16.19 -49.95 -68.27
CA VAL A 1013 14.73 -50.03 -68.45
C VAL A 1013 14.02 -49.74 -67.13
N GLU A 1014 14.54 -50.29 -66.04
CA GLU A 1014 14.02 -50.05 -64.69
C GLU A 1014 14.21 -48.59 -64.26
N MET A 1015 15.36 -47.97 -64.58
CA MET A 1015 15.61 -46.55 -64.29
C MET A 1015 14.67 -45.64 -65.10
N GLN A 1016 14.40 -45.98 -66.37
CA GLN A 1016 13.39 -45.27 -67.16
C GLN A 1016 11.97 -45.38 -66.58
N ARG A 1017 11.61 -46.51 -65.95
CA ARG A 1017 10.34 -46.63 -65.23
C ARG A 1017 10.28 -45.61 -64.08
N VAL A 1018 11.31 -45.58 -63.25
CA VAL A 1018 11.37 -44.67 -62.09
C VAL A 1018 11.31 -43.22 -62.51
N LEU A 1019 12.03 -42.81 -63.56
CA LEU A 1019 11.99 -41.44 -64.10
C LEU A 1019 10.59 -41.01 -64.53
N LYS A 1020 9.80 -41.91 -65.14
CA LYS A 1020 8.40 -41.64 -65.49
C LYS A 1020 7.50 -41.50 -64.26
N GLU A 1021 7.71 -42.33 -63.24
CA GLU A 1021 6.92 -42.30 -62.00
C GLU A 1021 7.12 -41.02 -61.19
N VAL A 1022 8.32 -40.42 -61.24
CA VAL A 1022 8.63 -39.16 -60.53
C VAL A 1022 8.44 -37.91 -61.39
N GLY A 1023 7.98 -38.05 -62.64
CA GLY A 1023 7.69 -36.93 -63.55
C GLY A 1023 8.94 -36.20 -64.07
N ALA A 1024 10.10 -36.87 -64.11
CA ALA A 1024 11.38 -36.29 -64.54
C ALA A 1024 11.70 -36.53 -66.04
N MET A 1025 10.68 -36.91 -66.83
CA MET A 1025 10.79 -37.26 -68.25
C MET A 1025 9.97 -36.35 -69.16
#